data_AF-I0EUM6-F1
#
_entry.id   AF-I0EUM6-F1
#
_cell.length_a   1.000
_cell.length_b   1.000
_cell.length_c   1.000
_cell.angle_alpha   90.00
_cell.angle_beta   90.00
_cell.angle_gamma   90.00
#
_symmetry.space_group_name_H-M   'P 1'
#
loop_
_entity.id
_entity.type
_entity.pdbx_description
1 polymer ?
#
loop_
_entity_poly.entity_id
_entity_poly.type
_entity_poly.pdbx_seq_one_letter_code
_entity_poly.pdbx_strand_id
1 'polypeptide(L)'
;MSYIPNLTALPLHEILLDNGYVYNKDKTSKNNPVLKHENEEGNLVIFKNKNENGSISYTYKDTHTDKVGNIITFCKDRNISVEDLLAGKLEDYRNKKDTLQARDNAQENNKEVQKIREEFKNLKPYDLNNATLIKKRGIDVKLLEPYKDHLKTDNFNNLILATYLAFEDKKLNVIPIQQCGVNKRLNTPLATDKEGNIRDKPLKSIAQGNKGIEVLMPKDFSLVKNVILTENIFDSLAYLELQNLEPKESILISTAGQFNAQKLELFFQSFFKQLHNRQQGVYNNYLRQEQKWQELVKLGKASDDFNSVVVETYTDIIKNYQKEKNMPIYNKQVEKTREFRKPKPISKPQESFNVILAFDNDIKGKGYKEKCEGILYAITQQFPTIYTPFSKDCNDDLKLAHIIGNKEVHLKSVSAFIKNALTDLQSQEKAQTALEILETIHSLKPFKSTFKQSLNEPSKALDLLNHTSIFIENKHDEIIDTFNILKPLENNHPYFNNLDADLLENYKHSFKLDENKEVCVALFNAKGNKTAMQEISALNHSKDIKNISVLKNPTTKLDHIKQIIIANDPTNALSFMQLHRELDPKNSLVVSVFQSDFLETTKPFLDLLLQDVSKDTKIILSTNNEFSIPLTKYALNVTRKPPTIHTPFSQSFSNDLRLSKLLNTKTLNEESFKTAINAKIGILQKPCNSAFKQQTLNTLNQIDRLIALPFNFKKQLVAFNENLNNKQNRHAI
;
A
#
# COMPACT_ATOMS: atom_id res chain seq x y z
N MET A 1 -29.97 -7.68 28.44
CA MET A 1 -29.41 -8.29 27.22
C MET A 1 -29.98 -9.69 27.09
N SER A 2 -30.85 -9.93 26.13
CA SER A 2 -31.27 -11.28 25.77
C SER A 2 -30.05 -12.00 25.19
N TYR A 3 -29.62 -13.09 25.84
CA TYR A 3 -28.52 -13.92 25.39
C TYR A 3 -28.84 -14.47 23.99
N ILE A 4 -28.13 -14.02 22.95
CA ILE A 4 -28.21 -14.59 21.60
C ILE A 4 -27.25 -15.79 21.57
N PRO A 5 -27.74 -17.04 21.56
CA PRO A 5 -26.84 -18.18 21.52
C PRO A 5 -26.12 -18.22 20.18
N ASN A 6 -24.79 -18.30 20.25
CA ASN A 6 -23.88 -18.63 19.16
C ASN A 6 -23.88 -17.69 17.94
N LEU A 7 -23.60 -16.40 18.16
CA LEU A 7 -23.38 -15.40 17.10
C LEU A 7 -22.38 -15.84 16.03
N THR A 8 -21.39 -16.66 16.38
CA THR A 8 -20.37 -17.14 15.44
C THR A 8 -20.92 -18.08 14.37
N ALA A 9 -22.14 -18.62 14.55
CA ALA A 9 -22.81 -19.46 13.57
C ALA A 9 -23.60 -18.67 12.51
N LEU A 10 -23.67 -17.33 12.61
CA LEU A 10 -24.38 -16.51 11.64
C LEU A 10 -23.53 -16.31 10.36
N PRO A 11 -24.15 -16.32 9.16
CA PRO A 11 -23.45 -16.20 7.88
C PRO A 11 -22.81 -14.81 7.72
N LEU A 12 -21.57 -14.67 8.20
CA LEU A 12 -20.88 -13.39 8.29
C LEU A 12 -20.80 -12.64 6.95
N HIS A 13 -20.60 -13.34 5.83
CA HIS A 13 -20.55 -12.70 4.52
C HIS A 13 -21.87 -12.01 4.13
N GLU A 14 -23.01 -12.63 4.42
CA GLU A 14 -24.34 -12.07 4.14
C GLU A 14 -24.59 -10.84 5.00
N ILE A 15 -24.23 -10.91 6.29
CA ILE A 15 -24.35 -9.78 7.22
C ILE A 15 -23.53 -8.59 6.71
N LEU A 16 -22.29 -8.83 6.29
CA LEU A 16 -21.41 -7.77 5.81
C LEU A 16 -21.90 -7.16 4.49
N LEU A 17 -22.42 -7.96 3.56
CA LEU A 17 -23.00 -7.47 2.30
C LEU A 17 -24.19 -6.54 2.56
N ASP A 18 -25.05 -6.88 3.51
CA ASP A 18 -26.17 -6.03 3.94
C ASP A 18 -25.70 -4.73 4.62
N ASN A 19 -24.44 -4.69 5.10
CA ASN A 19 -23.81 -3.55 5.76
C ASN A 19 -22.78 -2.83 4.85
N GLY A 20 -23.02 -2.81 3.54
CA GLY A 20 -22.26 -1.99 2.59
C GLY A 20 -20.96 -2.60 2.08
N TYR A 21 -20.61 -3.83 2.49
CA TYR A 21 -19.50 -4.54 1.86
C TYR A 21 -19.89 -5.02 0.46
N VAL A 22 -18.90 -5.13 -0.41
CA VAL A 22 -19.07 -5.66 -1.76
C VAL A 22 -18.05 -6.76 -2.04
N TYR A 23 -18.38 -7.66 -2.97
CA TYR A 23 -17.42 -8.67 -3.42
C TYR A 23 -16.21 -8.02 -4.12
N ASN A 24 -15.01 -8.43 -3.71
CA ASN A 24 -13.82 -8.23 -4.49
C ASN A 24 -13.78 -9.29 -5.61
N LYS A 25 -14.32 -8.94 -6.78
CA LYS A 25 -14.47 -9.84 -7.93
C LYS A 25 -13.15 -10.50 -8.36
N ASP A 26 -12.01 -9.82 -8.19
CA ASP A 26 -10.70 -10.35 -8.61
C ASP A 26 -10.17 -11.48 -7.71
N LYS A 27 -10.61 -11.50 -6.44
CA LYS A 27 -10.06 -12.34 -5.38
C LYS A 27 -11.07 -13.32 -4.79
N THR A 28 -12.36 -13.05 -4.96
CA THR A 28 -13.44 -13.88 -4.42
C THR A 28 -13.48 -15.24 -5.12
N SER A 29 -13.87 -16.28 -4.39
CA SER A 29 -14.15 -17.61 -4.96
C SER A 29 -15.44 -18.17 -4.38
N LYS A 30 -16.03 -19.16 -5.06
CA LYS A 30 -17.34 -19.75 -4.69
C LYS A 30 -17.46 -20.13 -3.21
N ASN A 31 -16.39 -20.66 -2.62
CA ASN A 31 -16.39 -21.14 -1.23
C ASN A 31 -15.69 -20.18 -0.25
N ASN A 32 -14.99 -19.15 -0.76
CA ASN A 32 -14.26 -18.18 0.06
C ASN A 32 -14.53 -16.77 -0.48
N PRO A 33 -15.67 -16.18 -0.08
CA PRO A 33 -15.98 -14.79 -0.38
C PRO A 33 -14.85 -13.89 0.07
N VAL A 34 -14.40 -13.02 -0.82
CA VAL A 34 -13.50 -11.93 -0.43
C VAL A 34 -14.31 -10.65 -0.51
N LEU A 35 -14.62 -10.08 0.64
CA LEU A 35 -15.40 -8.85 0.76
C LEU A 35 -14.47 -7.67 0.95
N LYS A 36 -14.84 -6.53 0.40
CA LYS A 36 -14.17 -5.24 0.61
C LYS A 36 -15.20 -4.21 0.99
N HIS A 37 -14.81 -3.28 1.85
CA HIS A 37 -15.60 -2.11 2.18
C HIS A 37 -14.85 -0.88 1.69
N GLU A 38 -15.58 0.15 1.27
CA GLU A 38 -14.96 1.38 0.76
C GLU A 38 -14.15 2.12 1.83
N ASN A 39 -14.59 2.05 3.10
CA ASN A 39 -13.97 2.73 4.24
C ASN A 39 -12.95 1.87 5.01
N GLU A 40 -12.50 0.73 4.46
CA GLU A 40 -11.57 -0.17 5.15
C GLU A 40 -10.37 -0.54 4.29
N GLU A 41 -9.17 -0.41 4.86
CA GLU A 41 -7.96 -0.93 4.23
C GLU A 41 -7.91 -2.45 4.33
N GLY A 42 -8.00 -3.12 3.18
CA GLY A 42 -7.87 -4.57 3.09
C GLY A 42 -9.11 -5.23 2.52
N ASN A 43 -9.16 -6.55 2.64
CA ASN A 43 -10.29 -7.35 2.25
C ASN A 43 -10.50 -8.38 3.34
N LEU A 44 -11.75 -8.79 3.54
CA LEU A 44 -12.12 -9.83 4.46
C LEU A 44 -12.37 -11.10 3.68
N VAL A 45 -11.50 -12.09 3.85
CA VAL A 45 -11.72 -13.44 3.33
C VAL A 45 -12.61 -14.18 4.32
N ILE A 46 -13.82 -14.54 3.91
CA ILE A 46 -14.79 -15.21 4.78
C ILE A 46 -14.66 -16.72 4.64
N PHE A 47 -14.66 -17.40 5.77
CA PHE A 47 -14.61 -18.85 5.88
C PHE A 47 -15.82 -19.37 6.63
N LYS A 48 -16.43 -20.42 6.08
CA LYS A 48 -17.37 -21.28 6.81
C LYS A 48 -16.61 -22.49 7.30
N ASN A 49 -16.62 -22.73 8.60
CA ASN A 49 -15.89 -23.80 9.25
C ASN A 49 -16.87 -24.78 9.90
N LYS A 50 -16.53 -26.07 9.83
CA LYS A 50 -17.13 -27.12 10.65
C LYS A 50 -16.18 -27.39 11.80
N ASN A 51 -16.68 -27.20 13.02
CA ASN A 51 -15.96 -27.45 14.26
C ASN A 51 -15.93 -28.96 14.56
N GLU A 52 -15.05 -29.40 15.45
CA GLU A 52 -14.88 -30.82 15.80
C GLU A 52 -16.17 -31.49 16.29
N ASN A 53 -17.03 -30.72 16.99
CA ASN A 53 -18.35 -31.16 17.45
C ASN A 53 -19.43 -31.13 16.35
N GLY A 54 -19.07 -30.89 15.09
CA GLY A 54 -19.96 -30.78 13.94
C GLY A 54 -20.68 -29.44 13.80
N SER A 55 -20.56 -28.52 14.76
CA SER A 55 -21.19 -27.19 14.68
C SER A 55 -20.53 -26.31 13.62
N ILE A 56 -21.29 -25.35 13.07
CA ILE A 56 -20.80 -24.41 12.07
C ILE A 56 -20.38 -23.10 12.72
N SER A 57 -19.27 -22.54 12.27
CA SER A 57 -18.84 -21.18 12.61
C SER A 57 -18.35 -20.42 11.37
N TYR A 58 -18.56 -19.12 11.35
CA TYR A 58 -18.04 -18.21 10.32
C TYR A 58 -16.93 -17.35 10.91
N THR A 59 -15.82 -17.30 10.19
CA THR A 59 -14.68 -16.45 10.53
C THR A 59 -14.30 -15.61 9.32
N TYR A 60 -13.60 -14.52 9.57
CA TYR A 60 -12.95 -13.74 8.52
C TYR A 60 -11.44 -13.75 8.75
N LYS A 61 -10.68 -13.59 7.67
CA LYS A 61 -9.28 -13.19 7.72
C LYS A 61 -9.10 -11.87 6.98
N ASP A 62 -8.59 -10.88 7.69
CA ASP A 62 -8.24 -9.59 7.12
C ASP A 62 -6.93 -9.72 6.32
N THR A 63 -6.95 -9.34 5.04
CA THR A 63 -5.77 -9.41 4.17
C THR A 63 -4.72 -8.35 4.45
N HIS A 64 -5.07 -7.26 5.14
CA HIS A 64 -4.14 -6.19 5.50
C HIS A 64 -3.36 -6.56 6.77
N THR A 65 -4.06 -6.98 7.81
CA THR A 65 -3.46 -7.30 9.12
C THR A 65 -3.11 -8.78 9.32
N ASP A 66 -3.54 -9.66 8.41
CA ASP A 66 -3.55 -11.12 8.58
C ASP A 66 -4.37 -11.62 9.80
N LYS A 67 -5.10 -10.73 10.49
CA LYS A 67 -5.90 -11.05 11.67
C LYS A 67 -7.07 -11.94 11.30
N VAL A 68 -7.29 -12.99 12.10
CA VAL A 68 -8.46 -13.85 11.99
C VAL A 68 -9.44 -13.48 13.10
N GLY A 69 -10.70 -13.27 12.74
CA GLY A 69 -11.75 -12.90 13.67
C GLY A 69 -13.08 -13.56 13.33
N ASN A 70 -14.07 -13.34 14.18
CA ASN A 70 -15.47 -13.68 13.94
C ASN A 70 -16.32 -12.41 14.11
N ILE A 71 -17.65 -12.53 14.02
CA ILE A 71 -18.56 -11.39 14.17
C ILE A 71 -18.34 -10.59 15.47
N ILE A 72 -17.98 -11.24 16.58
CA ILE A 72 -17.75 -10.58 17.87
C ILE A 72 -16.47 -9.73 17.80
N THR A 73 -15.39 -10.31 17.26
CA THR A 73 -14.14 -9.58 17.08
C THR A 73 -14.28 -8.46 16.07
N PHE A 74 -15.04 -8.69 15.00
CA PHE A 74 -15.38 -7.69 13.99
C PHE A 74 -16.04 -6.45 14.61
N CYS A 75 -17.10 -6.64 15.38
CA CYS A 75 -17.82 -5.60 16.12
C CYS A 75 -16.89 -4.85 17.07
N LYS A 76 -16.11 -5.58 17.88
CA LYS A 76 -15.17 -5.00 18.85
C LYS A 76 -14.12 -4.11 18.18
N ASP A 77 -13.52 -4.59 17.10
CA ASP A 77 -12.43 -3.89 16.40
C ASP A 77 -12.92 -2.60 15.74
N ARG A 78 -14.21 -2.50 15.41
CA ARG A 78 -14.82 -1.34 14.75
C ARG A 78 -15.64 -0.46 15.70
N ASN A 79 -15.67 -0.82 17.00
CA ASN A 79 -16.47 -0.15 18.01
C ASN A 79 -17.97 -0.07 17.63
N ILE A 80 -18.52 -1.14 17.04
CA ILE A 80 -19.93 -1.29 16.65
C ILE A 80 -20.57 -2.37 17.54
N SER A 81 -21.83 -2.18 17.96
CA SER A 81 -22.55 -3.23 18.68
C SER A 81 -22.99 -4.36 17.74
N VAL A 82 -23.23 -5.56 18.27
CA VAL A 82 -23.72 -6.68 17.46
C VAL A 82 -25.16 -6.40 17.02
N GLU A 83 -25.94 -5.76 17.87
CA GLU A 83 -27.32 -5.36 17.63
C GLU A 83 -27.43 -4.40 16.45
N ASP A 84 -26.53 -3.40 16.37
CA ASP A 84 -26.48 -2.44 15.26
C ASP A 84 -26.09 -3.13 13.96
N LEU A 85 -25.08 -4.02 14.00
CA LEU A 85 -24.62 -4.75 12.81
C LEU A 85 -25.70 -5.68 12.23
N LEU A 86 -26.50 -6.31 13.11
CA LEU A 86 -27.60 -7.18 12.68
C LEU A 86 -28.84 -6.38 12.26
N ALA A 87 -28.97 -5.12 12.69
CA ALA A 87 -30.04 -4.20 12.34
C ALA A 87 -31.46 -4.81 12.44
N GLY A 88 -31.71 -5.62 13.48
CA GLY A 88 -33.01 -6.29 13.70
C GLY A 88 -33.28 -7.52 12.82
N LYS A 89 -32.37 -7.92 11.93
CA LYS A 89 -32.52 -9.04 10.98
C LYS A 89 -32.00 -10.39 11.50
N LEU A 90 -31.91 -10.58 12.81
CA LEU A 90 -31.31 -11.78 13.43
C LEU A 90 -31.97 -13.08 12.93
N GLU A 91 -33.30 -13.13 12.89
CA GLU A 91 -34.05 -14.32 12.46
C GLU A 91 -33.93 -14.57 10.95
N ASP A 92 -33.75 -13.53 10.14
CA ASP A 92 -33.49 -13.68 8.70
C ASP A 92 -32.16 -14.40 8.49
N TYR A 93 -31.10 -14.00 9.18
CA TYR A 93 -29.78 -14.62 9.06
C TYR A 93 -29.72 -16.05 9.59
N ARG A 94 -30.51 -16.38 10.62
CA ARG A 94 -30.61 -17.75 11.16
C ARG A 94 -31.22 -18.73 10.16
N ASN A 95 -32.21 -18.26 9.41
CA ASN A 95 -32.95 -19.08 8.46
C ASN A 95 -32.43 -18.97 7.02
N LYS A 96 -31.49 -18.07 6.75
CA LYS A 96 -30.91 -17.87 5.42
C LYS A 96 -30.14 -19.12 4.96
N LYS A 97 -30.51 -19.64 3.80
CA LYS A 97 -29.84 -20.77 3.19
C LYS A 97 -28.49 -20.34 2.62
N ASP A 98 -27.43 -20.66 3.35
CA ASP A 98 -26.05 -20.36 2.92
C ASP A 98 -25.57 -21.35 1.84
N THR A 99 -24.90 -20.81 0.82
CA THR A 99 -24.34 -21.55 -0.33
C THR A 99 -22.88 -21.94 -0.14
N LEU A 100 -22.19 -21.44 0.89
CA LEU A 100 -20.80 -21.78 1.16
C LEU A 100 -20.67 -23.23 1.68
N GLN A 101 -19.63 -23.92 1.20
CA GLN A 101 -19.23 -25.22 1.72
C GLN A 101 -18.39 -25.04 3.00
N ALA A 102 -18.73 -25.78 4.05
CA ALA A 102 -18.01 -25.76 5.31
C ALA A 102 -16.69 -26.54 5.19
N ARG A 103 -15.60 -25.93 5.64
CA ARG A 103 -14.27 -26.54 5.72
C ARG A 103 -14.11 -27.35 6.99
N ASP A 104 -13.46 -28.52 6.93
CA ASP A 104 -13.27 -29.39 8.10
C ASP A 104 -11.87 -29.14 8.71
N ASN A 105 -11.79 -28.16 9.61
CA ASN A 105 -10.51 -27.67 10.15
C ASN A 105 -9.80 -28.68 11.08
N ALA A 106 -10.46 -29.79 11.45
CA ALA A 106 -9.96 -30.76 12.42
C ALA A 106 -8.76 -31.59 11.89
N GLN A 107 -8.54 -31.67 10.57
CA GLN A 107 -7.46 -32.48 9.98
C GLN A 107 -6.79 -31.90 8.71
N GLU A 108 -7.32 -30.82 8.11
CA GLU A 108 -6.91 -30.35 6.79
C GLU A 108 -5.46 -29.82 6.71
N ASN A 109 -4.97 -29.08 7.72
CA ASN A 109 -3.66 -28.43 7.62
C ASN A 109 -2.46 -29.40 7.53
N ASN A 110 -2.57 -30.64 8.02
CA ASN A 110 -1.47 -31.61 7.92
C ASN A 110 -1.57 -32.52 6.69
N LYS A 111 -2.78 -33.02 6.35
CA LYS A 111 -2.96 -33.92 5.19
C LYS A 111 -2.78 -33.20 3.86
N GLU A 112 -3.33 -31.99 3.72
CA GLU A 112 -3.18 -31.20 2.49
C GLU A 112 -1.72 -30.76 2.29
N VAL A 113 -1.07 -30.31 3.36
CA VAL A 113 0.36 -29.93 3.32
C VAL A 113 1.24 -31.15 3.01
N GLN A 114 0.94 -32.34 3.55
CA GLN A 114 1.63 -33.58 3.17
C GLN A 114 1.47 -33.89 1.69
N LYS A 115 0.24 -33.81 1.16
CA LYS A 115 -0.03 -34.00 -0.27
C LYS A 115 0.76 -33.02 -1.14
N ILE A 116 0.78 -31.72 -0.78
CA ILE A 116 1.56 -30.71 -1.51
C ILE A 116 3.06 -31.02 -1.48
N ARG A 117 3.60 -31.49 -0.35
CA ARG A 117 5.01 -31.91 -0.24
C ARG A 117 5.32 -33.08 -1.17
N GLU A 118 4.45 -34.08 -1.21
CA GLU A 118 4.61 -35.25 -2.07
C GLU A 118 4.52 -34.88 -3.56
N GLU A 119 3.53 -34.07 -3.93
CA GLU A 119 3.38 -33.54 -5.28
C GLU A 119 4.61 -32.75 -5.72
N PHE A 120 5.09 -31.81 -4.88
CA PHE A 120 6.28 -31.02 -5.17
C PHE A 120 7.54 -31.88 -5.34
N LYS A 121 7.71 -32.91 -4.51
CA LYS A 121 8.84 -33.85 -4.61
C LYS A 121 8.86 -34.59 -5.93
N ASN A 122 7.68 -34.92 -6.46
CA ASN A 122 7.50 -35.64 -7.72
C ASN A 122 7.58 -34.74 -8.96
N LEU A 123 7.65 -33.41 -8.81
CA LEU A 123 7.83 -32.49 -9.93
C LEU A 123 9.22 -32.63 -10.56
N LYS A 124 9.25 -32.43 -11.87
CA LYS A 124 10.49 -32.41 -12.66
C LYS A 124 11.36 -31.21 -12.23
N PRO A 125 12.70 -31.34 -12.26
CA PRO A 125 13.59 -30.20 -12.12
C PRO A 125 13.28 -29.12 -13.15
N TYR A 126 13.46 -27.85 -12.79
CA TYR A 126 13.26 -26.72 -13.68
C TYR A 126 14.32 -26.73 -14.81
N ASP A 127 13.87 -26.53 -16.05
CA ASP A 127 14.77 -26.49 -17.21
C ASP A 127 15.40 -25.10 -17.35
N LEU A 128 16.67 -25.00 -16.93
CA LEU A 128 17.42 -23.76 -17.01
C LEU A 128 17.66 -23.32 -18.47
N ASN A 129 17.80 -24.24 -19.43
CA ASN A 129 18.02 -23.87 -20.83
C ASN A 129 16.81 -23.11 -21.40
N ASN A 130 15.62 -23.52 -20.98
CA ASN A 130 14.33 -22.94 -21.37
C ASN A 130 13.72 -22.02 -20.28
N ALA A 131 14.54 -21.39 -19.45
CA ALA A 131 14.09 -20.49 -18.37
C ALA A 131 13.53 -19.15 -18.87
N THR A 132 12.43 -19.17 -19.63
CA THR A 132 11.84 -18.00 -20.30
C THR A 132 11.44 -16.90 -19.32
N LEU A 133 10.92 -17.26 -18.14
CA LEU A 133 10.54 -16.29 -17.10
C LEU A 133 11.74 -15.49 -16.59
N ILE A 134 12.88 -16.16 -16.41
CA ILE A 134 14.12 -15.57 -15.89
C ILE A 134 14.71 -14.62 -16.94
N LYS A 135 14.77 -15.07 -18.20
CA LYS A 135 15.24 -14.26 -19.34
C LYS A 135 14.39 -13.01 -19.56
N LYS A 136 13.05 -13.11 -19.47
CA LYS A 136 12.13 -11.95 -19.56
C LYS A 136 12.36 -10.90 -18.47
N ARG A 137 12.95 -11.30 -17.33
CA ARG A 137 13.32 -10.39 -16.24
C ARG A 137 14.72 -9.80 -16.37
N GLY A 138 15.45 -10.18 -17.43
CA GLY A 138 16.81 -9.73 -17.70
C GLY A 138 17.85 -10.32 -16.74
N ILE A 139 17.56 -11.42 -16.05
CA ILE A 139 18.49 -12.04 -15.09
C ILE A 139 19.34 -13.10 -15.79
N ASP A 140 20.64 -13.17 -15.49
CA ASP A 140 21.50 -14.26 -15.98
C ASP A 140 21.06 -15.61 -15.38
N VAL A 141 20.63 -16.51 -16.25
CA VAL A 141 20.17 -17.86 -15.90
C VAL A 141 21.26 -18.68 -15.20
N LYS A 142 22.55 -18.41 -15.48
CA LYS A 142 23.66 -19.14 -14.85
C LYS A 142 23.71 -18.99 -13.33
N LEU A 143 23.15 -17.90 -12.80
CA LEU A 143 23.05 -17.64 -11.35
C LEU A 143 22.20 -18.68 -10.62
N LEU A 144 21.30 -19.38 -11.34
CA LEU A 144 20.41 -20.39 -10.77
C LEU A 144 21.06 -21.77 -10.60
N GLU A 145 22.21 -22.02 -11.24
CA GLU A 145 22.83 -23.35 -11.26
C GLU A 145 23.12 -23.90 -9.84
N PRO A 146 23.62 -23.09 -8.87
CA PRO A 146 23.83 -23.57 -7.50
C PRO A 146 22.54 -23.89 -6.74
N TYR A 147 21.39 -23.41 -7.21
CA TYR A 147 20.08 -23.56 -6.56
C TYR A 147 19.17 -24.59 -7.24
N LYS A 148 19.62 -25.27 -8.29
CA LYS A 148 18.78 -26.14 -9.15
C LYS A 148 17.96 -27.20 -8.41
N ASP A 149 18.45 -27.69 -7.27
CA ASP A 149 17.76 -28.68 -6.45
C ASP A 149 16.45 -28.16 -5.84
N HIS A 150 16.30 -26.82 -5.74
CA HIS A 150 15.11 -26.14 -5.24
C HIS A 150 14.11 -25.76 -6.34
N LEU A 151 14.52 -25.81 -7.61
CA LEU A 151 13.74 -25.29 -8.72
C LEU A 151 12.97 -26.43 -9.38
N LYS A 152 11.64 -26.34 -9.37
CA LYS A 152 10.75 -27.35 -9.98
C LYS A 152 9.92 -26.76 -11.10
N THR A 153 9.38 -27.63 -11.94
CA THR A 153 8.49 -27.23 -13.04
C THR A 153 7.31 -28.16 -13.25
N ASP A 154 6.28 -27.62 -13.91
CA ASP A 154 5.12 -28.35 -14.40
C ASP A 154 5.18 -28.54 -15.92
N ASN A 155 4.11 -29.10 -16.49
CA ASN A 155 4.00 -29.34 -17.92
C ASN A 155 3.94 -28.06 -18.79
N PHE A 156 3.80 -26.88 -18.17
CA PHE A 156 3.78 -25.59 -18.84
C PHE A 156 5.09 -24.81 -18.65
N ASN A 157 6.14 -25.49 -18.16
CA ASN A 157 7.44 -24.92 -17.86
C ASN A 157 7.41 -23.76 -16.83
N ASN A 158 6.38 -23.69 -15.98
CA ASN A 158 6.30 -22.66 -14.95
C ASN A 158 7.36 -22.90 -13.86
N LEU A 159 7.86 -21.84 -13.25
CA LEU A 159 8.78 -21.96 -12.11
C LEU A 159 7.99 -22.23 -10.84
N ILE A 160 8.27 -23.33 -10.14
CA ILE A 160 7.60 -23.72 -8.90
C ILE A 160 8.63 -23.77 -7.78
N LEU A 161 8.35 -23.01 -6.71
CA LEU A 161 9.19 -22.90 -5.52
C LEU A 161 8.41 -23.38 -4.30
N ALA A 162 9.09 -24.08 -3.39
CA ALA A 162 8.51 -24.44 -2.10
C ALA A 162 8.51 -23.24 -1.15
N THR A 163 7.46 -23.15 -0.31
CA THR A 163 7.37 -22.18 0.78
C THR A 163 7.48 -22.91 2.12
N TYR A 164 8.12 -22.26 3.10
CA TYR A 164 8.46 -22.86 4.38
C TYR A 164 7.98 -22.01 5.55
N LEU A 165 7.66 -22.66 6.66
CA LEU A 165 7.40 -22.04 7.95
C LEU A 165 8.09 -22.83 9.06
N ALA A 166 8.42 -22.12 10.14
CA ALA A 166 8.87 -22.72 11.39
C ALA A 166 7.68 -22.83 12.36
N PHE A 167 7.68 -23.89 13.16
CA PHE A 167 6.66 -24.12 14.18
C PHE A 167 7.33 -24.61 15.46
N GLU A 168 6.84 -24.14 16.60
CA GLU A 168 7.25 -24.69 17.88
C GLU A 168 6.57 -26.05 18.11
N ASP A 169 7.37 -27.08 18.36
CA ASP A 169 6.87 -28.37 18.83
C ASP A 169 7.38 -28.56 20.25
N LYS A 170 6.47 -28.52 21.23
CA LYS A 170 6.81 -28.68 22.66
C LYS A 170 7.47 -30.02 22.99
N LYS A 171 7.41 -31.01 22.09
CA LYS A 171 8.06 -32.31 22.24
C LYS A 171 9.48 -32.34 21.67
N LEU A 172 9.85 -31.35 20.85
CA LEU A 172 11.16 -31.27 20.22
C LEU A 172 11.96 -30.13 20.86
N ASN A 173 13.23 -30.38 21.20
CA ASN A 173 14.17 -29.33 21.62
C ASN A 173 14.67 -28.46 20.44
N VAL A 174 13.98 -28.50 19.30
CA VAL A 174 14.32 -27.82 18.05
C VAL A 174 13.04 -27.28 17.44
N ILE A 175 13.11 -26.08 16.83
CA ILE A 175 12.02 -25.49 16.07
C ILE A 175 12.12 -26.01 14.62
N PRO A 176 11.35 -27.02 14.18
CA PRO A 176 11.45 -27.53 12.81
C PRO A 176 11.00 -26.49 11.78
N ILE A 177 11.77 -26.37 10.70
CA ILE A 177 11.32 -25.70 9.46
C ILE A 177 10.71 -26.77 8.56
N GLN A 178 9.48 -26.55 8.11
CA GLN A 178 8.80 -27.48 7.23
C GLN A 178 8.17 -26.77 6.04
N GLN A 179 8.12 -27.45 4.89
CA GLN A 179 7.42 -26.96 3.72
C GLN A 179 5.93 -26.84 4.04
N CYS A 180 5.33 -25.68 3.82
CA CYS A 180 3.93 -25.42 4.12
C CYS A 180 3.09 -25.16 2.86
N GLY A 181 3.73 -24.98 1.71
CA GLY A 181 3.07 -24.73 0.43
C GLY A 181 4.06 -24.68 -0.73
N VAL A 182 3.56 -24.21 -1.86
CA VAL A 182 4.34 -23.91 -3.07
C VAL A 182 3.83 -22.64 -3.72
N ASN A 183 4.70 -21.94 -4.43
CA ASN A 183 4.39 -20.79 -5.26
C ASN A 183 4.79 -21.06 -6.69
N LYS A 184 3.82 -20.97 -7.60
CA LYS A 184 3.97 -21.20 -9.03
C LYS A 184 4.01 -19.87 -9.75
N ARG A 185 5.16 -19.50 -10.31
CA ARG A 185 5.33 -18.30 -11.14
C ARG A 185 5.09 -18.65 -12.61
N LEU A 186 4.13 -17.95 -13.23
CA LEU A 186 3.63 -18.29 -14.54
C LEU A 186 4.47 -17.68 -15.66
N ASN A 187 4.85 -18.48 -16.66
CA ASN A 187 5.49 -17.97 -17.89
C ASN A 187 4.57 -17.05 -18.69
N THR A 188 3.27 -17.40 -18.69
CA THR A 188 2.19 -16.67 -19.33
C THR A 188 1.18 -16.29 -18.26
N PRO A 189 1.07 -15.01 -17.90
CA PRO A 189 0.07 -14.54 -16.95
C PRO A 189 -1.35 -14.86 -17.40
N LEU A 190 -2.25 -15.17 -16.46
CA LEU A 190 -3.65 -15.44 -16.77
C LEU A 190 -4.43 -14.12 -16.84
N ALA A 191 -4.89 -13.75 -18.03
CA ALA A 191 -5.64 -12.52 -18.26
C ALA A 191 -7.15 -12.65 -17.96
N THR A 192 -7.66 -13.89 -17.86
CA THR A 192 -9.08 -14.15 -17.60
C THR A 192 -9.29 -14.95 -16.30
N ASP A 193 -10.49 -14.88 -15.74
CA ASP A 193 -10.94 -15.78 -14.67
C ASP A 193 -11.39 -17.15 -15.22
N LYS A 194 -11.97 -17.99 -14.36
CA LYS A 194 -12.41 -19.35 -14.75
C LYS A 194 -13.69 -19.30 -15.60
N GLU A 195 -14.44 -18.22 -15.48
CA GLU A 195 -15.70 -17.95 -16.14
C GLU A 195 -15.49 -17.24 -17.50
N GLY A 196 -14.24 -16.89 -17.83
CA GLY A 196 -13.85 -16.25 -19.08
C GLY A 196 -13.88 -14.72 -19.04
N ASN A 197 -14.17 -14.10 -17.88
CA ASN A 197 -14.16 -12.65 -17.76
C ASN A 197 -12.72 -12.12 -17.73
N ILE A 198 -12.53 -10.95 -18.33
CA ILE A 198 -11.24 -10.24 -18.33
C ILE A 198 -10.93 -9.76 -16.91
N ARG A 199 -9.71 -10.00 -16.46
CA ARG A 199 -9.18 -9.48 -15.19
C ARG A 199 -8.62 -8.08 -15.39
N ASP A 200 -8.84 -7.20 -14.42
CA ASP A 200 -8.22 -5.87 -14.38
C ASP A 200 -6.68 -5.96 -14.36
N LYS A 201 -6.14 -7.00 -13.70
CA LYS A 201 -4.70 -7.31 -13.69
C LYS A 201 -4.45 -8.79 -13.96
N PRO A 202 -3.60 -9.14 -14.95
CA PRO A 202 -3.25 -10.53 -15.21
C PRO A 202 -2.59 -11.19 -14.00
N LEU A 203 -3.00 -12.43 -13.69
CA LEU A 203 -2.44 -13.20 -12.58
C LEU A 203 -1.07 -13.76 -12.99
N LYS A 204 0.00 -13.33 -12.31
CA LYS A 204 1.39 -13.72 -12.61
C LYS A 204 1.87 -14.94 -11.81
N SER A 205 1.17 -15.30 -10.74
CA SER A 205 1.55 -16.40 -9.85
C SER A 205 0.35 -17.04 -9.16
N ILE A 206 0.51 -18.30 -8.77
CA ILE A 206 -0.51 -19.09 -8.06
C ILE A 206 0.16 -19.70 -6.82
N ALA A 207 -0.38 -19.40 -5.64
CA ALA A 207 0.05 -20.04 -4.39
C ALA A 207 -0.86 -21.23 -4.08
N GLN A 208 -0.27 -22.32 -3.58
CA GLN A 208 -0.97 -23.50 -3.09
C GLN A 208 -0.45 -23.85 -1.69
N GLY A 209 -1.36 -24.23 -0.78
CA GLY A 209 -1.05 -24.41 0.63
C GLY A 209 -0.88 -23.09 1.39
N ASN A 210 -0.14 -23.15 2.49
CA ASN A 210 0.06 -22.00 3.36
C ASN A 210 1.10 -21.03 2.80
N LYS A 211 0.84 -19.72 2.94
CA LYS A 211 1.83 -18.67 2.70
C LYS A 211 3.02 -18.86 3.65
N GLY A 212 4.22 -18.92 3.10
CA GLY A 212 5.45 -19.07 3.84
C GLY A 212 6.60 -18.42 3.08
N ILE A 213 7.81 -18.70 3.53
CA ILE A 213 9.04 -18.07 3.05
C ILE A 213 9.66 -18.96 1.96
N GLU A 214 10.09 -18.37 0.85
CA GLU A 214 10.83 -19.04 -0.21
C GLU A 214 12.33 -19.00 0.13
N VAL A 215 13.04 -20.12 -0.02
CA VAL A 215 14.49 -20.21 0.25
C VAL A 215 15.19 -20.94 -0.88
N LEU A 216 16.21 -20.31 -1.46
CA LEU A 216 17.17 -20.93 -2.37
C LEU A 216 18.54 -20.96 -1.68
N MET A 217 19.09 -22.14 -1.48
CA MET A 217 20.38 -22.33 -0.83
C MET A 217 21.31 -23.19 -1.70
N PRO A 218 22.63 -22.91 -1.69
CA PRO A 218 23.58 -23.74 -2.40
C PRO A 218 23.74 -25.10 -1.70
N LYS A 219 24.19 -26.10 -2.45
CA LYS A 219 24.41 -27.46 -1.92
C LYS A 219 25.52 -27.52 -0.86
N ASP A 220 26.57 -26.71 -1.02
CA ASP A 220 27.69 -26.66 -0.08
C ASP A 220 27.50 -25.52 0.92
N PHE A 221 27.00 -25.86 2.11
CA PHE A 221 26.76 -24.91 3.19
C PHE A 221 28.04 -24.30 3.77
N SER A 222 29.20 -24.93 3.58
CA SER A 222 30.47 -24.45 4.16
C SER A 222 30.99 -23.17 3.47
N LEU A 223 30.52 -22.90 2.26
CA LEU A 223 30.90 -21.73 1.47
C LEU A 223 29.99 -20.52 1.71
N VAL A 224 28.86 -20.70 2.39
CA VAL A 224 27.87 -19.64 2.59
C VAL A 224 28.42 -18.53 3.48
N LYS A 225 28.38 -17.30 2.96
CA LYS A 225 28.77 -16.05 3.63
C LYS A 225 27.63 -15.04 3.65
N ASN A 226 26.79 -15.03 2.62
CA ASN A 226 25.74 -14.02 2.43
C ASN A 226 24.34 -14.62 2.60
N VAL A 227 23.44 -13.86 3.21
CA VAL A 227 22.00 -14.15 3.28
C VAL A 227 21.25 -12.93 2.76
N ILE A 228 20.63 -13.04 1.59
CA ILE A 228 19.93 -11.93 0.92
C ILE A 228 18.42 -12.11 1.12
N LEU A 229 17.78 -11.16 1.80
CA LEU A 229 16.36 -11.16 2.09
C LEU A 229 15.62 -10.06 1.31
N THR A 230 14.57 -10.46 0.59
CA THR A 230 13.73 -9.57 -0.24
C THR A 230 12.25 -9.94 -0.12
N GLU A 231 11.36 -9.18 -0.76
CA GLU A 231 9.94 -9.57 -0.87
C GLU A 231 9.73 -10.74 -1.82
N ASN A 232 10.52 -10.80 -2.90
CA ASN A 232 10.32 -11.72 -4.01
C ASN A 232 11.68 -12.24 -4.52
N ILE A 233 11.77 -13.55 -4.75
CA ILE A 233 13.04 -14.21 -5.07
C ILE A 233 13.75 -13.66 -6.31
N PHE A 234 13.00 -13.06 -7.25
CA PHE A 234 13.60 -12.41 -8.42
C PHE A 234 14.40 -11.16 -8.05
N ASP A 235 14.01 -10.46 -6.98
CA ASP A 235 14.75 -9.30 -6.47
C ASP A 235 16.02 -9.75 -5.76
N SER A 236 15.99 -10.89 -5.05
CA SER A 236 17.22 -11.49 -4.51
C SER A 236 18.21 -11.87 -5.60
N LEU A 237 17.73 -12.45 -6.71
CA LEU A 237 18.57 -12.78 -7.87
C LEU A 237 19.10 -11.52 -8.58
N ALA A 238 18.27 -10.51 -8.73
CA ALA A 238 18.69 -9.26 -9.36
C ALA A 238 19.74 -8.53 -8.52
N TYR A 239 19.56 -8.49 -7.19
CA TYR A 239 20.55 -7.95 -6.27
C TYR A 239 21.88 -8.72 -6.33
N LEU A 240 21.82 -10.05 -6.35
CA LEU A 240 22.99 -10.92 -6.49
C LEU A 240 23.82 -10.54 -7.74
N GLU A 241 23.14 -10.31 -8.87
CA GLU A 241 23.77 -9.93 -10.14
C GLU A 241 24.32 -8.49 -10.14
N LEU A 242 23.55 -7.53 -9.59
CA LEU A 242 23.94 -6.13 -9.46
C LEU A 242 25.23 -5.99 -8.63
N GLN A 243 25.34 -6.73 -7.53
CA GLN A 243 26.46 -6.66 -6.61
C GLN A 243 27.61 -7.62 -6.94
N ASN A 244 27.52 -8.38 -8.04
CA ASN A 244 28.50 -9.41 -8.42
C ASN A 244 28.79 -10.42 -7.28
N LEU A 245 27.77 -10.79 -6.51
CA LEU A 245 27.93 -11.74 -5.42
C LEU A 245 27.94 -13.18 -5.97
N GLU A 246 28.81 -14.02 -5.40
CA GLU A 246 28.93 -15.42 -5.82
C GLU A 246 27.70 -16.23 -5.38
N PRO A 247 26.95 -16.86 -6.31
CA PRO A 247 25.73 -17.60 -5.95
C PRO A 247 26.01 -18.82 -5.05
N LYS A 248 27.19 -19.46 -5.20
CA LYS A 248 27.60 -20.58 -4.33
C LYS A 248 27.86 -20.18 -2.88
N GLU A 249 28.09 -18.89 -2.62
CA GLU A 249 28.35 -18.35 -1.28
C GLU A 249 27.13 -17.63 -0.69
N SER A 250 25.98 -17.65 -1.38
CA SER A 250 24.84 -16.79 -1.07
C SER A 250 23.54 -17.58 -0.95
N ILE A 251 22.79 -17.37 0.13
CA ILE A 251 21.43 -17.87 0.31
C ILE A 251 20.45 -16.76 -0.05
N LEU A 252 19.43 -17.09 -0.84
CA LEU A 252 18.38 -16.17 -1.24
C LEU A 252 17.10 -16.51 -0.48
N ILE A 253 16.55 -15.54 0.23
CA ILE A 253 15.31 -15.65 1.00
C ILE A 253 14.32 -14.63 0.47
N SER A 254 13.09 -15.07 0.23
CA SER A 254 11.98 -14.19 -0.11
C SER A 254 10.82 -14.39 0.85
N THR A 255 10.25 -13.29 1.35
CA THR A 255 9.09 -13.36 2.23
C THR A 255 7.85 -13.87 1.50
N ALA A 256 7.80 -13.76 0.16
CA ALA A 256 6.69 -14.22 -0.69
C ALA A 256 5.30 -13.76 -0.20
N GLY A 257 5.24 -12.57 0.40
CA GLY A 257 4.03 -12.02 0.98
C GLY A 257 3.65 -12.54 2.38
N GLN A 258 4.59 -13.19 3.09
CA GLN A 258 4.47 -13.56 4.50
C GLN A 258 5.16 -12.50 5.38
N PHE A 259 4.36 -11.65 6.02
CA PHE A 259 4.87 -10.54 6.84
C PHE A 259 4.42 -10.59 8.31
N ASN A 260 3.91 -11.74 8.75
CA ASN A 260 3.62 -11.97 10.16
C ASN A 260 4.93 -12.04 10.95
N ALA A 261 5.15 -11.06 11.84
CA ALA A 261 6.39 -10.89 12.59
C ALA A 261 6.77 -12.13 13.42
N GLN A 262 5.81 -12.75 14.12
CA GLN A 262 6.07 -13.95 14.94
C GLN A 262 6.52 -15.13 14.08
N LYS A 263 5.89 -15.33 12.92
CA LYS A 263 6.29 -16.40 11.99
C LYS A 263 7.67 -16.16 11.39
N LEU A 264 7.99 -14.90 11.06
CA LEU A 264 9.31 -14.50 10.57
C LEU A 264 10.38 -14.72 11.64
N GLU A 265 10.12 -14.30 12.88
CA GLU A 265 11.02 -14.48 14.02
C GLU A 265 11.34 -15.95 14.28
N LEU A 266 10.31 -16.80 14.42
CA LEU A 266 10.48 -18.24 14.59
C LEU A 266 11.27 -18.87 13.44
N PHE A 267 10.98 -18.42 12.21
CA PHE A 267 11.67 -18.91 11.04
C PHE A 267 13.15 -18.52 11.05
N PHE A 268 13.48 -17.24 11.24
CA PHE A 268 14.86 -16.77 11.23
C PHE A 268 15.66 -17.38 12.38
N GLN A 269 15.07 -17.48 13.58
CA GLN A 269 15.73 -18.11 14.73
C GLN A 269 16.09 -19.56 14.42
N SER A 270 15.16 -20.33 13.86
CA SER A 270 15.43 -21.71 13.46
C SER A 270 16.43 -21.78 12.31
N PHE A 271 16.29 -20.92 11.30
CA PHE A 271 17.09 -20.91 10.09
C PHE A 271 18.56 -20.65 10.39
N PHE A 272 18.89 -19.57 11.11
CA PHE A 272 20.28 -19.23 11.45
C PHE A 272 20.90 -20.28 12.37
N LYS A 273 20.14 -20.81 13.35
CA LYS A 273 20.61 -21.90 14.21
C LYS A 273 20.95 -23.16 13.39
N GLN A 274 20.08 -23.55 12.46
CA GLN A 274 20.32 -24.70 11.59
C GLN A 274 21.50 -24.47 10.64
N LEU A 275 21.63 -23.26 10.08
CA LEU A 275 22.73 -22.91 9.17
C LEU A 275 24.08 -23.01 9.87
N HIS A 276 24.21 -22.38 11.05
CA HIS A 276 25.43 -22.44 11.86
C HIS A 276 25.77 -23.89 12.27
N ASN A 277 24.78 -24.66 12.75
CA ASN A 277 24.98 -26.05 13.13
C ASN A 277 25.43 -26.93 11.95
N ARG A 278 24.93 -26.68 10.74
CA ARG A 278 25.38 -27.40 9.54
C ARG A 278 26.82 -27.07 9.19
N GLN A 279 27.22 -25.80 9.19
CA GLN A 279 28.61 -25.41 8.98
C GLN A 279 29.54 -26.03 10.04
N GLN A 280 29.17 -25.94 11.31
CA GLN A 280 29.92 -26.54 12.41
C GLN A 280 30.03 -28.06 12.26
N GLY A 281 28.95 -28.75 11.86
CA GLY A 281 28.94 -30.18 11.64
C GLY A 281 29.89 -30.61 10.51
N VAL A 282 29.90 -29.89 9.38
CA VAL A 282 30.81 -30.13 8.25
C VAL A 282 32.25 -29.91 8.69
N TYR A 283 32.54 -28.81 9.40
CA TYR A 283 33.89 -28.50 9.88
C TYR A 283 34.40 -29.51 10.92
N ASN A 284 33.56 -29.92 11.87
CA ASN A 284 33.91 -30.94 12.85
C ASN A 284 34.20 -32.30 12.18
N ASN A 285 33.47 -32.64 11.13
CA ASN A 285 33.74 -33.85 10.35
C ASN A 285 35.10 -33.74 9.62
N TYR A 286 35.39 -32.59 9.02
CA TYR A 286 36.71 -32.31 8.42
C TYR A 286 37.84 -32.49 9.46
N LEU A 287 37.73 -31.86 10.63
CA LEU A 287 38.75 -31.99 11.69
C LEU A 287 38.98 -33.45 12.11
N ARG A 288 37.93 -34.26 12.23
CA ARG A 288 38.05 -35.69 12.54
C ARG A 288 38.75 -36.48 11.44
N GLN A 289 38.47 -36.16 10.17
CA GLN A 289 39.12 -36.81 9.03
C GLN A 289 40.59 -36.40 8.94
N GLU A 290 40.89 -35.12 9.16
CA GLU A 290 42.25 -34.60 9.14
C GLU A 290 43.08 -35.20 10.28
N GLN A 291 42.53 -35.27 11.49
CA GLN A 291 43.20 -35.93 12.62
C GLN A 291 43.53 -37.40 12.31
N LYS A 292 42.59 -38.16 11.76
CA LYS A 292 42.83 -39.56 11.34
C LYS A 292 43.87 -39.67 10.25
N TRP A 293 43.87 -38.75 9.28
CA TRP A 293 44.87 -38.73 8.22
C TRP A 293 46.27 -38.45 8.78
N GLN A 294 46.40 -37.46 9.68
CA GLN A 294 47.65 -37.13 10.35
C GLN A 294 48.17 -38.30 11.21
N GLU A 295 47.30 -39.12 11.80
CA GLU A 295 47.69 -40.37 12.47
C GLU A 295 48.28 -41.40 11.49
N LEU A 296 47.68 -41.57 10.31
CA LEU A 296 48.23 -42.46 9.26
C LEU A 296 49.59 -41.98 8.75
N VAL A 297 49.76 -40.66 8.59
CA VAL A 297 51.06 -40.05 8.22
C VAL A 297 52.11 -40.31 9.31
N LYS A 298 51.76 -40.11 10.59
CA LYS A 298 52.66 -40.41 11.72
C LYS A 298 53.07 -41.88 11.80
N LEU A 299 52.17 -42.79 11.44
CA LEU A 299 52.44 -44.23 11.37
C LEU A 299 53.22 -44.64 10.11
N GLY A 300 53.58 -43.71 9.23
CA GLY A 300 54.28 -43.98 7.98
C GLY A 300 53.42 -44.70 6.93
N LYS A 301 52.10 -44.78 7.13
CA LYS A 301 51.16 -45.45 6.23
C LYS A 301 50.66 -44.57 5.09
N ALA A 302 50.82 -43.25 5.21
CA ALA A 302 50.42 -42.26 4.22
C ALA A 302 51.50 -41.17 4.09
N SER A 303 51.57 -40.51 2.93
CA SER A 303 52.26 -39.22 2.79
C SER A 303 51.29 -38.06 2.98
N ASP A 304 51.81 -36.87 3.32
CA ASP A 304 51.03 -35.65 3.49
C ASP A 304 50.63 -34.96 2.16
N ASP A 305 50.48 -35.75 1.09
CA ASP A 305 50.05 -35.33 -0.24
C ASP A 305 48.55 -35.60 -0.45
N PHE A 306 47.85 -34.71 -1.16
CA PHE A 306 46.45 -34.92 -1.56
C PHE A 306 46.26 -36.06 -2.57
N ASN A 307 47.31 -36.49 -3.26
CA ASN A 307 47.25 -37.65 -4.16
C ASN A 307 47.43 -38.99 -3.42
N SER A 308 47.82 -38.97 -2.15
CA SER A 308 48.02 -40.17 -1.34
C SER A 308 46.68 -40.85 -1.03
N VAL A 309 46.64 -42.17 -1.21
CA VAL A 309 45.48 -43.01 -0.96
C VAL A 309 45.92 -44.20 -0.11
N VAL A 310 45.22 -44.44 0.99
CA VAL A 310 45.42 -45.62 1.83
C VAL A 310 44.21 -46.53 1.67
N VAL A 311 44.44 -47.79 1.29
CA VAL A 311 43.38 -48.80 1.19
C VAL A 311 43.57 -49.79 2.33
N GLU A 312 42.57 -49.88 3.21
CA GLU A 312 42.54 -50.89 4.27
C GLU A 312 41.46 -51.93 3.98
N THR A 313 41.84 -53.20 3.95
CA THR A 313 40.90 -54.32 3.84
C THR A 313 40.48 -54.74 5.25
N TYR A 314 39.19 -54.89 5.49
CA TYR A 314 38.64 -55.33 6.76
C TYR A 314 37.51 -56.34 6.56
N THR A 315 37.37 -57.26 7.51
CA THR A 315 36.30 -58.27 7.49
C THR A 315 35.07 -57.71 8.20
N ASP A 316 33.98 -57.48 7.46
CA ASP A 316 32.70 -57.04 7.99
C ASP A 316 31.77 -58.25 8.22
N ILE A 317 30.86 -58.17 9.18
CA ILE A 317 29.90 -59.24 9.47
C ILE A 317 28.50 -58.78 9.08
N ILE A 318 27.98 -59.30 7.96
CA ILE A 318 26.61 -59.04 7.55
C ILE A 318 25.69 -60.00 8.31
N LYS A 319 24.82 -59.43 9.16
CA LYS A 319 23.79 -60.18 9.88
C LYS A 319 22.52 -60.26 9.04
N ASN A 320 22.17 -61.45 8.56
CA ASN A 320 20.89 -61.69 7.90
C ASN A 320 19.83 -62.09 8.94
N TYR A 321 18.75 -61.33 9.02
CA TYR A 321 17.59 -61.59 9.87
C TYR A 321 16.43 -62.15 9.02
N GLN A 322 15.83 -63.28 9.40
CA GLN A 322 14.48 -63.61 8.90
C GLN A 322 13.49 -62.72 9.63
N LYS A 323 12.80 -61.86 8.85
CA LYS A 323 11.80 -60.90 9.32
C LYS A 323 10.66 -61.53 10.13
N GLU A 324 10.40 -62.83 10.00
CA GLU A 324 9.23 -63.50 10.60
C GLU A 324 9.50 -64.15 11.97
N LYS A 325 10.76 -64.38 12.38
CA LYS A 325 11.07 -65.12 13.62
C LYS A 325 12.09 -64.47 14.55
N ASN A 326 12.64 -63.31 14.19
CA ASN A 326 13.62 -62.57 15.00
C ASN A 326 14.81 -63.42 15.50
N MET A 327 15.17 -64.47 14.75
CA MET A 327 16.31 -65.35 15.01
C MET A 327 17.39 -65.13 13.94
N PRO A 328 18.68 -65.00 14.31
CA PRO A 328 19.78 -64.84 13.35
C PRO A 328 20.05 -66.17 12.63
N ILE A 329 20.20 -66.13 11.30
CA ILE A 329 20.28 -67.38 10.49
C ILE A 329 21.69 -67.78 10.12
N TYR A 330 22.59 -66.83 9.83
CA TYR A 330 24.04 -67.04 9.82
C TYR A 330 24.74 -65.69 9.66
N ASN A 331 25.92 -65.55 10.27
CA ASN A 331 26.80 -64.40 10.09
C ASN A 331 27.68 -64.64 8.87
N LYS A 332 27.49 -63.88 7.78
CA LYS A 332 28.39 -63.95 6.62
C LYS A 332 29.50 -62.93 6.82
N GLN A 333 30.74 -63.42 6.97
CA GLN A 333 31.93 -62.58 6.90
C GLN A 333 32.14 -62.16 5.44
N VAL A 334 32.29 -60.86 5.20
CA VAL A 334 32.54 -60.29 3.88
C VAL A 334 33.73 -59.35 4.01
N GLU A 335 34.77 -59.60 3.23
CA GLU A 335 35.87 -58.64 3.09
C GLU A 335 35.38 -57.39 2.37
N LYS A 336 35.64 -56.24 2.99
CA LYS A 336 35.38 -54.93 2.42
C LYS A 336 36.67 -54.14 2.43
N THR A 337 36.83 -53.29 1.43
CA THR A 337 37.90 -52.31 1.40
C THR A 337 37.35 -50.95 1.80
N ARG A 338 38.14 -50.18 2.54
CA ARG A 338 37.90 -48.76 2.79
C ARG A 338 39.09 -47.98 2.27
N GLU A 339 38.81 -47.03 1.40
CA GLU A 339 39.80 -46.04 0.96
C GLU A 339 39.77 -44.83 1.90
N PHE A 340 40.95 -44.41 2.35
CA PHE A 340 41.19 -43.15 3.02
C PHE A 340 41.98 -42.24 2.09
N ARG A 341 41.61 -40.95 2.06
CA ARG A 341 42.28 -39.90 1.30
C ARG A 341 42.47 -38.69 2.20
N LYS A 342 43.53 -37.90 1.96
CA LYS A 342 43.71 -36.62 2.64
C LYS A 342 42.47 -35.75 2.42
N PRO A 343 41.75 -35.34 3.47
CA PRO A 343 40.56 -34.52 3.30
C PRO A 343 40.95 -33.12 2.81
N LYS A 344 40.18 -32.57 1.86
CA LYS A 344 40.42 -31.20 1.39
C LYS A 344 40.11 -30.21 2.51
N PRO A 345 40.92 -29.16 2.71
CA PRO A 345 40.64 -28.10 3.67
C PRO A 345 39.26 -27.49 3.45
N ILE A 346 38.51 -27.30 4.53
CA ILE A 346 37.21 -26.64 4.54
C ILE A 346 37.31 -25.38 5.40
N SER A 347 36.62 -24.31 4.98
CA SER A 347 36.49 -23.08 5.75
C SER A 347 35.96 -23.34 7.17
N LYS A 348 36.49 -22.59 8.14
CA LYS A 348 35.90 -22.54 9.48
C LYS A 348 34.46 -22.02 9.39
N PRO A 349 33.56 -22.46 10.29
CA PRO A 349 32.20 -21.94 10.38
C PRO A 349 32.24 -20.42 10.56
N GLN A 350 31.31 -19.73 9.92
CA GLN A 350 31.19 -18.29 10.05
C GLN A 350 30.76 -17.94 11.48
N GLU A 351 31.44 -16.98 12.12
CA GLU A 351 30.99 -16.41 13.39
C GLU A 351 29.72 -15.59 13.19
N SER A 352 29.60 -14.94 12.04
CA SER A 352 28.39 -14.26 11.60
C SER A 352 28.26 -14.25 10.08
N PHE A 353 27.03 -14.07 9.59
CA PHE A 353 26.72 -13.99 8.17
C PHE A 353 26.48 -12.54 7.77
N ASN A 354 26.87 -12.17 6.55
CA ASN A 354 26.46 -10.90 5.96
C ASN A 354 24.98 -10.99 5.56
N VAL A 355 24.10 -10.47 6.42
CA VAL A 355 22.66 -10.43 6.15
C VAL A 355 22.33 -9.14 5.42
N ILE A 356 21.66 -9.25 4.29
CA ILE A 356 21.33 -8.12 3.42
C ILE A 356 19.82 -8.01 3.29
N LEU A 357 19.29 -6.81 3.49
CA LEU A 357 17.89 -6.47 3.24
C LEU A 357 17.78 -5.63 1.97
N ALA A 358 17.05 -6.12 0.98
CA ALA A 358 16.82 -5.44 -0.29
C ALA A 358 15.33 -5.45 -0.66
N PHE A 359 14.53 -4.74 0.14
CA PHE A 359 13.09 -4.60 -0.03
C PHE A 359 12.73 -3.49 -1.03
N ASP A 360 11.50 -3.52 -1.54
CA ASP A 360 10.95 -2.51 -2.45
C ASP A 360 11.08 -1.10 -1.84
N ASN A 361 11.41 -0.12 -2.69
CA ASN A 361 11.46 1.29 -2.33
C ASN A 361 10.07 1.95 -2.37
N ASP A 362 9.07 1.26 -1.81
CA ASP A 362 7.75 1.80 -1.55
C ASP A 362 7.44 1.84 -0.05
N ILE A 363 6.26 2.36 0.33
CA ILE A 363 5.88 2.52 1.74
C ILE A 363 5.82 1.16 2.45
N LYS A 364 5.32 0.12 1.77
CA LYS A 364 5.16 -1.21 2.35
C LYS A 364 6.51 -1.89 2.50
N GLY A 365 7.35 -1.84 1.47
CA GLY A 365 8.70 -2.38 1.50
C GLY A 365 9.58 -1.74 2.59
N LYS A 366 9.47 -0.43 2.80
CA LYS A 366 10.13 0.28 3.92
C LYS A 366 9.67 -0.24 5.28
N GLY A 367 8.36 -0.39 5.48
CA GLY A 367 7.81 -0.95 6.72
C GLY A 367 8.20 -2.43 6.94
N TYR A 368 8.33 -3.22 5.87
CA TYR A 368 8.79 -4.61 5.97
C TYR A 368 10.28 -4.72 6.27
N LYS A 369 11.10 -3.86 5.66
CA LYS A 369 12.53 -3.73 5.96
C LYS A 369 12.75 -3.42 7.45
N GLU A 370 12.06 -2.43 8.01
CA GLU A 370 12.18 -2.07 9.45
C GLU A 370 11.81 -3.23 10.37
N LYS A 371 10.73 -3.96 10.06
CA LYS A 371 10.33 -5.14 10.83
C LYS A 371 11.40 -6.24 10.77
N CYS A 372 11.91 -6.54 9.58
CA CYS A 372 12.94 -7.57 9.42
C CYS A 372 14.25 -7.17 10.08
N GLU A 373 14.65 -5.91 9.97
CA GLU A 373 15.84 -5.35 10.62
C GLU A 373 15.80 -5.55 12.14
N GLY A 374 14.68 -5.19 12.78
CA GLY A 374 14.51 -5.37 14.23
C GLY A 374 14.57 -6.84 14.67
N ILE A 375 13.90 -7.74 13.94
CA ILE A 375 13.92 -9.18 14.22
C ILE A 375 15.34 -9.75 14.03
N LEU A 376 16.02 -9.41 12.94
CA LEU A 376 17.35 -9.93 12.63
C LEU A 376 18.40 -9.42 13.61
N TYR A 377 18.32 -8.15 14.03
CA TYR A 377 19.20 -7.63 15.08
C TYR A 377 19.03 -8.41 16.38
N ALA A 378 17.79 -8.68 16.81
CA ALA A 378 17.52 -9.44 18.02
C ALA A 378 18.09 -10.88 17.96
N ILE A 379 18.05 -11.52 16.79
CA ILE A 379 18.50 -12.90 16.60
C ILE A 379 20.02 -12.99 16.40
N THR A 380 20.58 -12.12 15.58
CA THR A 380 21.98 -12.22 15.12
C THR A 380 22.93 -11.31 15.89
N GLN A 381 22.41 -10.36 16.68
CA GLN A 381 23.18 -9.32 17.36
C GLN A 381 24.01 -8.44 16.41
N GLN A 382 23.64 -8.40 15.13
CA GLN A 382 24.27 -7.59 14.09
C GLN A 382 23.21 -6.89 13.24
N PHE A 383 23.45 -5.64 12.90
CA PHE A 383 22.60 -4.94 11.96
C PHE A 383 22.83 -5.48 10.54
N PRO A 384 21.75 -5.78 9.79
CA PRO A 384 21.89 -6.20 8.41
C PRO A 384 22.34 -5.03 7.52
N THR A 385 23.02 -5.35 6.42
CA THR A 385 23.32 -4.40 5.36
C THR A 385 22.02 -4.03 4.63
N ILE A 386 21.73 -2.74 4.51
CA ILE A 386 20.53 -2.27 3.82
C ILE A 386 20.86 -1.83 2.40
N TYR A 387 20.21 -2.44 1.41
CA TYR A 387 20.16 -1.96 0.04
C TYR A 387 18.80 -1.33 -0.24
N THR A 388 18.79 -0.08 -0.66
CA THR A 388 17.57 0.61 -1.09
C THR A 388 17.59 0.76 -2.61
N PRO A 389 16.67 0.11 -3.35
CA PRO A 389 16.61 0.25 -4.80
C PRO A 389 16.46 1.71 -5.25
N PHE A 390 17.15 2.10 -6.32
CA PHE A 390 17.01 3.44 -6.91
C PHE A 390 15.63 3.63 -7.55
N SER A 391 15.18 2.60 -8.28
CA SER A 391 13.85 2.47 -8.87
C SER A 391 12.83 2.00 -7.83
N LYS A 392 11.93 1.09 -8.23
CA LYS A 392 10.93 0.50 -7.33
C LYS A 392 11.48 -0.72 -6.60
N ASP A 393 12.10 -1.64 -7.33
CA ASP A 393 12.60 -2.92 -6.81
C ASP A 393 13.97 -3.27 -7.43
N CYS A 394 14.62 -4.32 -6.92
CA CYS A 394 15.94 -4.70 -7.42
C CYS A 394 15.90 -5.19 -8.87
N ASN A 395 14.79 -5.80 -9.31
CA ASN A 395 14.65 -6.25 -10.69
C ASN A 395 14.60 -5.08 -11.67
N ASP A 396 13.93 -3.99 -11.33
CA ASP A 396 13.89 -2.77 -12.13
C ASP A 396 15.24 -2.04 -12.13
N ASP A 397 15.97 -2.05 -11.00
CA ASP A 397 17.37 -1.57 -10.97
C ASP A 397 18.28 -2.40 -11.90
N LEU A 398 18.15 -3.74 -11.94
CA LEU A 398 18.93 -4.56 -12.85
C LEU A 398 18.63 -4.23 -14.33
N LYS A 399 17.36 -3.99 -14.67
CA LYS A 399 17.01 -3.55 -16.04
C LYS A 399 17.62 -2.19 -16.35
N LEU A 400 17.57 -1.24 -15.40
CA LEU A 400 18.24 0.05 -15.56
C LEU A 400 19.75 -0.13 -15.74
N ALA A 401 20.40 -1.01 -14.98
CA ALA A 401 21.83 -1.31 -15.11
C ALA A 401 22.18 -1.79 -16.52
N HIS A 402 21.34 -2.66 -17.10
CA HIS A 402 21.51 -3.13 -18.47
C HIS A 402 21.30 -2.03 -19.52
N ILE A 403 20.33 -1.15 -19.31
CA ILE A 403 20.07 -0.01 -20.20
C ILE A 403 21.25 0.96 -20.19
N ILE A 404 21.74 1.33 -19.00
CA ILE A 404 22.82 2.33 -18.87
C ILE A 404 24.22 1.74 -19.03
N GLY A 405 24.35 0.42 -19.09
CA GLY A 405 25.65 -0.28 -19.15
C GLY A 405 26.49 -0.15 -17.88
N ASN A 406 25.88 0.10 -16.72
CA ASN A 406 26.56 0.31 -15.44
C ASN A 406 25.78 -0.34 -14.30
N LYS A 407 26.45 -1.17 -13.50
CA LYS A 407 25.85 -1.86 -12.34
C LYS A 407 25.57 -0.93 -11.15
N GLU A 408 26.27 0.20 -11.05
CA GLU A 408 26.00 1.22 -10.02
C GLU A 408 24.83 2.09 -10.46
N VAL A 409 23.60 1.65 -10.15
CA VAL A 409 22.37 2.37 -10.48
C VAL A 409 22.03 3.35 -9.37
N HIS A 410 22.29 4.63 -9.65
CA HIS A 410 21.97 5.75 -8.75
C HIS A 410 21.77 7.02 -9.55
N LEU A 411 21.30 8.09 -8.92
CA LEU A 411 20.95 9.35 -9.58
C LEU A 411 22.05 9.86 -10.53
N LYS A 412 23.32 9.84 -10.10
CA LYS A 412 24.43 10.37 -10.91
C LYS A 412 24.66 9.58 -12.20
N SER A 413 24.70 8.25 -12.12
CA SER A 413 24.94 7.38 -13.29
C SER A 413 23.77 7.43 -14.27
N VAL A 414 22.54 7.38 -13.76
CA VAL A 414 21.34 7.45 -14.60
C VAL A 414 21.20 8.83 -15.25
N SER A 415 21.40 9.93 -14.50
CA SER A 415 21.36 11.28 -15.08
C SER A 415 22.45 11.52 -16.12
N ALA A 416 23.66 10.97 -15.92
CA ALA A 416 24.72 11.05 -16.92
C ALA A 416 24.35 10.31 -18.22
N PHE A 417 23.72 9.14 -18.10
CA PHE A 417 23.21 8.41 -19.25
C PHE A 417 22.08 9.17 -19.97
N ILE A 418 21.11 9.71 -19.22
CA ILE A 418 20.01 10.52 -19.78
C ILE A 418 20.57 11.73 -20.53
N LYS A 419 21.60 12.40 -20.01
CA LYS A 419 22.25 13.51 -20.70
C LYS A 419 22.76 13.14 -22.09
N ASN A 420 23.37 11.95 -22.22
CA ASN A 420 23.83 11.43 -23.50
C ASN A 420 22.64 11.10 -24.41
N ALA A 421 21.60 10.45 -23.89
CA ALA A 421 20.38 10.14 -24.64
C ALA A 421 19.67 11.41 -25.15
N LEU A 422 19.63 12.49 -24.36
CA LEU A 422 19.11 13.80 -24.78
C LEU A 422 19.94 14.43 -25.91
N THR A 423 21.25 14.17 -25.94
CA THR A 423 22.12 14.62 -27.03
C THR A 423 21.84 13.80 -28.29
N ASP A 424 21.67 12.49 -28.16
CA ASP A 424 21.28 11.61 -29.28
C ASP A 424 19.87 11.93 -29.82
N LEU A 425 18.94 12.45 -29.01
CA LEU A 425 17.64 12.96 -29.46
C LEU A 425 17.75 14.13 -30.44
N GLN A 426 18.85 14.89 -30.42
CA GLN A 426 19.09 15.98 -31.36
C GLN A 426 19.57 15.46 -32.73
N SER A 427 19.94 14.18 -32.83
CA SER A 427 20.37 13.53 -34.07
C SER A 427 19.19 12.89 -34.81
N GLN A 428 19.09 13.14 -36.12
CA GLN A 428 18.05 12.53 -36.96
C GLN A 428 18.13 11.00 -37.03
N GLU A 429 19.32 10.42 -36.88
CA GLU A 429 19.54 8.98 -37.03
C GLU A 429 19.22 8.19 -35.74
N LYS A 430 19.42 8.80 -34.57
CA LYS A 430 19.31 8.13 -33.26
C LYS A 430 18.09 8.54 -32.44
N ALA A 431 17.34 9.55 -32.86
CA ALA A 431 16.24 10.12 -32.07
C ALA A 431 15.20 9.08 -31.65
N GLN A 432 14.76 8.21 -32.56
CA GLN A 432 13.75 7.20 -32.25
C GLN A 432 14.23 6.23 -31.17
N THR A 433 15.45 5.71 -31.30
CA THR A 433 16.06 4.79 -30.33
C THR A 433 16.28 5.48 -28.98
N ALA A 434 16.73 6.73 -28.97
CA ALA A 434 16.92 7.50 -27.74
C ALA A 434 15.58 7.75 -27.01
N LEU A 435 14.51 8.03 -27.76
CA LEU A 435 13.18 8.22 -27.18
C LEU A 435 12.65 6.92 -26.55
N GLU A 436 12.75 5.80 -27.25
CA GLU A 436 12.34 4.48 -26.73
C GLU A 436 13.09 4.10 -25.44
N ILE A 437 14.40 4.40 -25.39
CA ILE A 437 15.21 4.20 -24.19
C ILE A 437 14.72 5.08 -23.04
N LEU A 438 14.44 6.37 -23.29
CA LEU A 438 13.94 7.30 -22.28
C LEU A 438 12.54 6.90 -21.78
N GLU A 439 11.66 6.41 -22.65
CA GLU A 439 10.37 5.86 -22.28
C GLU A 439 10.51 4.60 -21.42
N THR A 440 11.47 3.74 -21.75
CA THR A 440 11.79 2.56 -20.95
C THR A 440 12.27 2.97 -19.56
N ILE A 441 13.19 3.94 -19.46
CA ILE A 441 13.64 4.49 -18.17
C ILE A 441 12.47 5.09 -17.39
N HIS A 442 11.59 5.85 -18.04
CA HIS A 442 10.38 6.40 -17.42
C HIS A 442 9.47 5.31 -16.83
N SER A 443 9.35 4.16 -17.49
CA SER A 443 8.54 3.05 -16.99
C SER A 443 9.11 2.39 -15.72
N LEU A 444 10.45 2.42 -15.56
CA LEU A 444 11.17 1.83 -14.42
C LEU A 444 11.35 2.84 -13.28
N LYS A 445 11.66 4.10 -13.61
CA LYS A 445 11.76 5.23 -12.71
C LYS A 445 11.03 6.44 -13.31
N PRO A 446 9.79 6.71 -12.88
CA PRO A 446 8.97 7.77 -13.46
C PRO A 446 9.64 9.15 -13.43
N PHE A 447 9.60 9.81 -14.59
CA PHE A 447 9.93 11.23 -14.74
C PHE A 447 8.77 12.10 -14.31
N LYS A 448 9.07 13.30 -13.82
CA LYS A 448 8.10 14.38 -13.69
C LYS A 448 7.55 14.77 -15.06
N SER A 449 6.27 15.09 -15.12
CA SER A 449 5.52 15.54 -16.30
C SER A 449 6.20 16.71 -17.00
N THR A 450 6.77 17.66 -16.25
CA THR A 450 7.51 18.80 -16.80
C THR A 450 8.72 18.36 -17.63
N PHE A 451 9.50 17.41 -17.10
CA PHE A 451 10.62 16.83 -17.83
C PHE A 451 10.13 15.98 -19.01
N LYS A 452 9.11 15.14 -18.80
CA LYS A 452 8.53 14.31 -19.86
C LYS A 452 8.03 15.13 -21.05
N GLN A 453 7.34 16.24 -20.79
CA GLN A 453 6.89 17.17 -21.83
C GLN A 453 8.05 17.86 -22.55
N SER A 454 9.14 18.14 -21.83
CA SER A 454 10.34 18.76 -22.41
C SER A 454 11.14 17.83 -23.32
N LEU A 455 10.87 16.52 -23.35
CA LEU A 455 11.55 15.60 -24.27
C LEU A 455 11.32 15.95 -25.75
N ASN A 456 10.23 16.66 -26.06
CA ASN A 456 9.97 17.21 -27.41
C ASN A 456 10.91 18.37 -27.77
N GLU A 457 11.56 18.99 -26.78
CA GLU A 457 12.50 20.09 -26.91
C GLU A 457 13.81 19.74 -26.19
N PRO A 458 14.72 18.94 -26.79
CA PRO A 458 15.85 18.35 -26.06
C PRO A 458 16.75 19.35 -25.32
N SER A 459 16.91 20.57 -25.85
CA SER A 459 17.67 21.65 -25.17
C SER A 459 17.04 22.07 -23.84
N LYS A 460 15.71 22.11 -23.76
CA LYS A 460 14.96 22.44 -22.54
C LYS A 460 14.98 21.28 -21.55
N ALA A 461 14.90 20.04 -22.03
CA ALA A 461 15.09 18.85 -21.20
C ALA A 461 16.49 18.83 -20.56
N LEU A 462 17.52 19.18 -21.34
CA LEU A 462 18.90 19.22 -20.87
C LEU A 462 19.08 20.29 -19.78
N ASP A 463 18.48 21.47 -19.95
CA ASP A 463 18.46 22.53 -18.94
C ASP A 463 17.79 22.05 -17.63
N LEU A 464 16.60 21.44 -17.73
CA LEU A 464 15.89 20.87 -16.59
C LEU A 464 16.70 19.81 -15.85
N LEU A 465 17.38 18.92 -16.59
CA LEU A 465 18.23 17.87 -16.03
C LEU A 465 19.40 18.44 -15.21
N ASN A 466 19.98 19.57 -15.63
CA ASN A 466 21.12 20.18 -14.95
C ASN A 466 20.71 20.96 -13.69
N HIS A 467 19.48 21.45 -13.63
CA HIS A 467 19.04 22.39 -12.58
C HIS A 467 17.99 21.84 -11.61
N THR A 468 17.33 20.72 -11.93
CA THR A 468 16.22 20.19 -11.12
C THR A 468 16.25 18.66 -11.02
N SER A 469 15.63 18.11 -9.97
CA SER A 469 15.35 16.66 -9.93
C SER A 469 14.21 16.34 -10.88
N ILE A 470 14.51 15.49 -11.87
CA ILE A 470 13.61 15.11 -12.96
C ILE A 470 12.76 13.87 -12.65
N PHE A 471 13.06 13.15 -11.58
CA PHE A 471 12.37 11.92 -11.20
C PHE A 471 11.30 12.18 -10.15
N ILE A 472 10.26 11.36 -10.16
CA ILE A 472 9.32 11.25 -9.05
C ILE A 472 10.04 10.46 -7.94
N GLU A 473 10.42 11.14 -6.86
CA GLU A 473 11.19 10.54 -5.76
C GLU A 473 10.31 10.06 -4.61
N ASN A 474 9.12 10.64 -4.48
CA ASN A 474 8.19 10.36 -3.40
C ASN A 474 6.75 10.59 -3.85
N LYS A 475 5.81 10.17 -3.01
CA LYS A 475 4.38 10.30 -3.28
C LYS A 475 3.91 11.76 -3.41
N HIS A 476 4.62 12.69 -2.78
CA HIS A 476 4.34 14.12 -2.90
C HIS A 476 4.66 14.63 -4.31
N ASP A 477 5.82 14.26 -4.86
CA ASP A 477 6.18 14.56 -6.24
C ASP A 477 5.14 13.96 -7.19
N GLU A 478 4.67 12.73 -6.94
CA GLU A 478 3.62 12.08 -7.73
C GLU A 478 2.30 12.86 -7.70
N ILE A 479 1.83 13.29 -6.53
CA ILE A 479 0.58 14.05 -6.36
C ILE A 479 0.69 15.41 -7.07
N ILE A 480 1.79 16.14 -6.86
CA ILE A 480 2.01 17.44 -7.52
C ILE A 480 2.04 17.27 -9.03
N ASP A 481 2.77 16.27 -9.51
CA ASP A 481 2.93 16.02 -10.94
C ASP A 481 1.59 15.64 -11.59
N THR A 482 0.80 14.79 -10.92
CA THR A 482 -0.56 14.42 -11.32
C THR A 482 -1.48 15.64 -11.35
N PHE A 483 -1.43 16.51 -10.33
CA PHE A 483 -2.23 17.74 -10.33
C PHE A 483 -1.84 18.68 -11.48
N ASN A 484 -0.54 18.78 -11.78
CA ASN A 484 -0.05 19.67 -12.83
C ASN A 484 -0.55 19.29 -14.23
N ILE A 485 -0.82 18.02 -14.50
CA ILE A 485 -1.35 17.56 -15.79
C ILE A 485 -2.88 17.69 -15.92
N LEU A 486 -3.62 17.93 -14.83
CA LEU A 486 -5.07 18.11 -14.87
C LEU A 486 -5.48 19.39 -15.61
N LYS A 487 -6.70 19.37 -16.17
CA LYS A 487 -7.26 20.51 -16.92
C LYS A 487 -7.68 21.64 -15.98
N PRO A 488 -7.42 22.91 -16.31
CA PRO A 488 -7.92 24.03 -15.50
C PRO A 488 -9.45 24.09 -15.53
N LEU A 489 -10.06 24.58 -14.45
CA LEU A 489 -11.49 24.91 -14.45
C LEU A 489 -11.76 26.15 -15.31
N GLU A 490 -12.84 26.13 -16.09
CA GLU A 490 -13.32 27.32 -16.80
C GLU A 490 -14.02 28.32 -15.86
N ASN A 491 -13.93 29.61 -16.15
CA ASN A 491 -14.50 30.68 -15.29
C ASN A 491 -16.03 30.62 -15.15
N ASN A 492 -16.72 30.02 -16.12
CA ASN A 492 -18.19 29.85 -16.17
C ASN A 492 -18.66 28.56 -15.46
N HIS A 493 -17.76 27.82 -14.81
CA HIS A 493 -18.10 26.55 -14.18
C HIS A 493 -19.05 26.77 -12.98
N PRO A 494 -20.06 25.90 -12.76
CA PRO A 494 -21.03 26.04 -11.67
C PRO A 494 -20.44 26.26 -10.27
N TYR A 495 -19.22 25.77 -10.07
CA TYR A 495 -18.44 25.93 -8.84
C TYR A 495 -18.09 27.41 -8.54
N PHE A 496 -17.98 28.25 -9.56
CA PHE A 496 -17.63 29.67 -9.44
C PHE A 496 -18.79 30.65 -9.67
N ASN A 497 -19.98 30.17 -10.04
CA ASN A 497 -21.13 31.00 -10.43
C ASN A 497 -21.55 32.08 -9.42
N ASN A 498 -21.15 31.95 -8.15
CA ASN A 498 -21.47 32.91 -7.11
C ASN A 498 -20.29 33.79 -6.68
N LEU A 499 -19.08 33.55 -7.16
CA LEU A 499 -17.90 34.32 -6.80
C LEU A 499 -17.73 35.55 -7.71
N ASP A 500 -17.12 36.61 -7.21
CA ASP A 500 -16.73 37.74 -8.06
C ASP A 500 -15.45 37.44 -8.87
N ALA A 501 -15.24 38.22 -9.93
CA ALA A 501 -14.15 38.01 -10.87
C ALA A 501 -12.77 38.21 -10.24
N ASP A 502 -12.65 39.17 -9.32
CA ASP A 502 -11.40 39.48 -8.62
C ASP A 502 -10.97 38.33 -7.70
N LEU A 503 -11.88 37.76 -6.91
CA LEU A 503 -11.58 36.60 -6.08
C LEU A 503 -11.25 35.37 -6.93
N LEU A 504 -11.97 35.19 -8.04
CA LEU A 504 -11.72 34.11 -8.98
C LEU A 504 -10.32 34.19 -9.60
N GLU A 505 -9.86 35.38 -9.99
CA GLU A 505 -8.53 35.56 -10.55
C GLU A 505 -7.41 35.13 -9.59
N ASN A 506 -7.60 35.37 -8.29
CA ASN A 506 -6.62 35.02 -7.25
C ASN A 506 -6.52 33.51 -6.98
N TYR A 507 -7.59 32.74 -7.20
CA TYR A 507 -7.68 31.35 -6.74
C TYR A 507 -7.99 30.31 -7.83
N LYS A 508 -8.38 30.70 -9.05
CA LYS A 508 -8.75 29.78 -10.15
C LYS A 508 -7.68 28.73 -10.48
N HIS A 509 -6.40 29.07 -10.34
CA HIS A 509 -5.28 28.17 -10.63
C HIS A 509 -5.15 27.03 -9.61
N SER A 510 -5.81 27.16 -8.46
CA SER A 510 -5.89 26.13 -7.43
C SER A 510 -6.97 25.10 -7.72
N PHE A 511 -7.74 25.22 -8.79
CA PHE A 511 -8.83 24.31 -9.14
C PHE A 511 -8.63 23.70 -10.53
N LYS A 512 -8.82 22.38 -10.63
CA LYS A 512 -8.66 21.62 -11.87
C LYS A 512 -9.72 20.52 -11.98
N LEU A 513 -9.91 19.99 -13.18
CA LEU A 513 -10.80 18.85 -13.45
C LEU A 513 -10.00 17.57 -13.63
N ASP A 514 -10.46 16.50 -12.98
CA ASP A 514 -10.01 15.14 -13.26
C ASP A 514 -10.64 14.56 -14.54
N GLU A 515 -10.33 13.31 -14.85
CA GLU A 515 -10.90 12.57 -15.99
C GLU A 515 -12.41 12.34 -15.89
N ASN A 516 -12.97 12.33 -14.67
CA ASN A 516 -14.40 12.18 -14.38
C ASN A 516 -15.15 13.52 -14.37
N LYS A 517 -14.45 14.64 -14.64
CA LYS A 517 -14.95 16.02 -14.51
C LYS A 517 -15.31 16.42 -13.07
N GLU A 518 -14.69 15.77 -12.09
CA GLU A 518 -14.74 16.17 -10.69
C GLU A 518 -13.73 17.29 -10.42
N VAL A 519 -14.05 18.19 -9.49
CA VAL A 519 -13.21 19.34 -9.15
C VAL A 519 -12.12 18.92 -8.16
N CYS A 520 -10.87 18.98 -8.58
CA CYS A 520 -9.70 18.81 -7.75
C CYS A 520 -9.15 20.16 -7.28
N VAL A 521 -8.68 20.21 -6.04
CA VAL A 521 -8.07 21.42 -5.44
C VAL A 521 -6.59 21.19 -5.18
N ALA A 522 -5.77 22.18 -5.50
CA ALA A 522 -4.33 22.16 -5.28
C ALA A 522 -4.03 22.04 -3.78
N LEU A 523 -3.27 21.02 -3.40
CA LEU A 523 -2.67 20.91 -2.08
C LEU A 523 -1.36 21.70 -2.10
N PHE A 524 -1.34 22.90 -1.52
CA PHE A 524 -0.10 23.67 -1.42
C PHE A 524 0.68 23.30 -0.15
N ASN A 525 1.91 22.82 -0.35
CA ASN A 525 2.94 22.74 0.69
C ASN A 525 3.72 24.07 0.74
N ALA A 526 3.97 24.57 1.94
CA ALA A 526 4.91 25.66 2.16
C ALA A 526 6.33 25.15 1.83
N LYS A 527 6.98 25.75 0.83
CA LYS A 527 8.40 25.50 0.52
C LYS A 527 9.24 25.91 1.73
N GLY A 528 9.55 24.95 2.61
CA GLY A 528 10.31 25.30 3.82
C GLY A 528 10.73 24.17 4.76
N ASN A 529 10.22 22.93 4.70
CA ASN A 529 10.73 21.91 5.63
C ASN A 529 10.54 20.48 5.12
N LYS A 530 11.66 19.77 4.89
CA LYS A 530 11.72 18.35 4.51
C LYS A 530 11.22 17.41 5.61
N THR A 531 11.06 17.90 6.85
CA THR A 531 11.02 17.06 8.05
C THR A 531 9.61 16.69 8.54
N ALA A 532 8.58 17.50 8.29
CA ALA A 532 7.24 17.24 8.86
C ALA A 532 6.33 16.31 8.03
N MET A 533 6.79 15.86 6.86
CA MET A 533 5.98 15.02 5.95
C MET A 533 6.34 13.53 6.03
N GLN A 534 7.31 13.13 6.86
CA GLN A 534 7.60 11.69 7.05
C GLN A 534 6.47 10.97 7.82
N GLU A 535 5.71 11.68 8.67
CA GLU A 535 4.68 11.04 9.51
C GLU A 535 3.29 10.92 8.88
N ILE A 536 2.96 11.68 7.80
CA ILE A 536 1.64 11.56 7.12
C ILE A 536 1.65 10.45 6.03
N SER A 537 2.81 9.82 5.81
CA SER A 537 2.99 8.78 4.78
C SER A 537 2.30 7.43 5.05
N ALA A 538 1.57 7.29 6.16
CA ALA A 538 0.91 6.05 6.57
C ALA A 538 -0.53 5.85 6.06
N LEU A 539 -1.18 6.86 5.46
CA LEU A 539 -2.56 6.74 4.99
C LEU A 539 -2.61 6.87 3.48
N ASN A 540 -2.77 5.74 2.78
CA ASN A 540 -2.98 5.77 1.34
C ASN A 540 -3.51 4.45 0.79
N HIS A 541 -4.83 4.30 0.81
CA HIS A 541 -5.59 3.60 -0.24
C HIS A 541 -7.06 4.03 -0.22
N SER A 542 -7.41 5.18 -0.79
CA SER A 542 -8.77 5.39 -1.29
C SER A 542 -8.81 6.60 -2.23
N LYS A 543 -9.93 6.71 -2.95
CA LYS A 543 -10.40 7.93 -3.62
C LYS A 543 -10.70 9.08 -2.64
N ASP A 544 -10.17 9.06 -1.41
CA ASP A 544 -10.25 10.15 -0.44
C ASP A 544 -8.95 10.97 -0.46
N ILE A 545 -8.80 11.87 -1.43
CA ILE A 545 -8.18 13.16 -1.09
C ILE A 545 -9.28 14.00 -0.41
N LYS A 546 -9.76 13.50 0.73
CA LYS A 546 -10.34 14.31 1.78
C LYS A 546 -9.20 14.60 2.74
N ASN A 547 -9.17 15.80 3.27
CA ASN A 547 -8.29 16.27 4.34
C ASN A 547 -7.22 17.26 3.84
N ILE A 548 -7.65 18.52 3.92
CA ILE A 548 -6.92 19.78 3.85
C ILE A 548 -6.70 20.32 2.44
N SER A 549 -7.40 21.39 2.07
CA SER A 549 -7.10 22.13 0.84
C SER A 549 -6.53 23.50 1.20
N VAL A 550 -5.48 23.93 0.52
CA VAL A 550 -4.88 25.24 0.76
C VAL A 550 -5.09 26.08 -0.48
N LEU A 551 -5.69 27.26 -0.35
CA LEU A 551 -5.75 28.22 -1.45
C LEU A 551 -4.87 29.41 -1.13
N LYS A 552 -4.02 29.78 -2.08
CA LYS A 552 -3.13 30.93 -1.99
C LYS A 552 -3.08 31.64 -3.33
N ASN A 553 -2.97 32.96 -3.32
CA ASN A 553 -2.59 33.68 -4.53
C ASN A 553 -1.18 33.21 -4.98
N PRO A 554 -1.02 32.77 -6.24
CA PRO A 554 0.24 32.19 -6.74
C PRO A 554 1.44 33.14 -6.71
N THR A 555 1.19 34.46 -6.71
CA THR A 555 2.22 35.50 -6.73
C THR A 555 2.66 35.97 -5.34
N THR A 556 1.90 35.64 -4.29
CA THR A 556 2.17 36.09 -2.92
C THR A 556 3.23 35.20 -2.27
N LYS A 557 4.18 35.77 -1.54
CA LYS A 557 5.15 34.99 -0.73
C LYS A 557 4.55 34.64 0.64
N LEU A 558 5.03 33.59 1.30
CA LEU A 558 4.46 33.11 2.59
C LEU A 558 4.65 34.12 3.73
N ASP A 559 5.81 34.77 3.78
CA ASP A 559 6.17 35.84 4.71
C ASP A 559 5.32 37.12 4.52
N HIS A 560 4.67 37.27 3.37
CA HIS A 560 3.75 38.37 3.07
C HIS A 560 2.28 38.05 3.40
N ILE A 561 1.98 36.82 3.85
CA ILE A 561 0.64 36.46 4.30
C ILE A 561 0.33 37.23 5.60
N LYS A 562 -0.78 37.95 5.60
CA LYS A 562 -1.25 38.75 6.74
C LYS A 562 -2.39 38.10 7.50
N GLN A 563 -3.08 37.16 6.85
CA GLN A 563 -4.21 36.45 7.45
C GLN A 563 -4.36 35.02 6.93
N ILE A 564 -4.76 34.12 7.82
CA ILE A 564 -5.08 32.73 7.52
C ILE A 564 -6.56 32.51 7.82
N ILE A 565 -7.30 32.02 6.83
CA ILE A 565 -8.72 31.72 6.92
C ILE A 565 -8.86 30.20 6.96
N ILE A 566 -9.31 29.66 8.09
CA ILE A 566 -9.56 28.23 8.25
C ILE A 566 -11.06 27.98 8.11
N ALA A 567 -11.47 27.12 7.18
CA ALA A 567 -12.87 26.77 6.95
C ALA A 567 -13.06 25.27 6.77
N ASN A 568 -14.30 24.80 6.75
CA ASN A 568 -14.63 23.39 6.51
C ASN A 568 -14.51 22.97 5.02
N ASP A 569 -14.68 23.90 4.09
CA ASP A 569 -14.63 23.65 2.64
C ASP A 569 -14.08 24.89 1.91
N PRO A 570 -13.35 24.75 0.77
CA PRO A 570 -12.78 25.88 0.04
C PRO A 570 -13.84 26.87 -0.48
N THR A 571 -15.00 26.38 -0.92
CA THR A 571 -16.11 27.21 -1.41
C THR A 571 -16.68 28.07 -0.28
N ASN A 572 -16.77 27.50 0.91
CA ASN A 572 -17.28 28.19 2.08
C ASN A 572 -16.32 29.32 2.52
N ALA A 573 -15.01 29.07 2.47
CA ALA A 573 -13.99 30.09 2.74
C ALA A 573 -14.02 31.24 1.72
N LEU A 574 -14.09 30.93 0.42
CA LEU A 574 -14.17 31.95 -0.62
C LEU A 574 -15.46 32.77 -0.50
N SER A 575 -16.58 32.14 -0.16
CA SER A 575 -17.84 32.84 0.08
C SER A 575 -17.77 33.75 1.32
N PHE A 576 -17.12 33.29 2.39
CA PHE A 576 -16.82 34.10 3.57
C PHE A 576 -15.97 35.33 3.21
N MET A 577 -14.89 35.14 2.43
CA MET A 577 -14.05 36.25 1.98
C MET A 577 -14.82 37.30 1.19
N GLN A 578 -15.74 36.88 0.32
CA GLN A 578 -16.54 37.81 -0.48
C GLN A 578 -17.58 38.58 0.34
N LEU A 579 -18.14 37.95 1.39
CA LEU A 579 -19.04 38.61 2.33
C LEU A 579 -18.31 39.65 3.20
N HIS A 580 -17.04 39.37 3.52
CA HIS A 580 -16.16 40.20 4.35
C HIS A 580 -15.13 40.94 3.50
N ARG A 581 -15.60 41.97 2.77
CA ARG A 581 -14.78 42.77 1.83
C ARG A 581 -13.57 43.46 2.45
N GLU A 582 -13.52 43.57 3.78
CA GLU A 582 -12.35 44.01 4.52
C GLU A 582 -11.15 43.05 4.45
N LEU A 583 -11.37 41.80 4.03
CA LEU A 583 -10.31 40.80 3.88
C LEU A 583 -9.63 40.95 2.52
N ASP A 584 -8.31 41.20 2.54
CA ASP A 584 -7.48 41.27 1.34
C ASP A 584 -7.21 39.87 0.76
N PRO A 585 -7.76 39.50 -0.42
CA PRO A 585 -7.56 38.19 -1.01
C PRO A 585 -6.13 37.91 -1.45
N LYS A 586 -5.32 38.95 -1.73
CA LYS A 586 -3.94 38.78 -2.20
C LYS A 586 -3.01 38.35 -1.07
N ASN A 587 -3.27 38.80 0.16
CA ASN A 587 -2.45 38.50 1.34
C ASN A 587 -3.11 37.49 2.29
N SER A 588 -4.14 36.79 1.81
CA SER A 588 -4.82 35.70 2.50
C SER A 588 -4.26 34.34 2.12
N LEU A 589 -4.22 33.45 3.11
CA LEU A 589 -4.09 32.02 2.90
C LEU A 589 -5.37 31.35 3.39
N VAL A 590 -6.03 30.57 2.53
CA VAL A 590 -7.21 29.79 2.90
C VAL A 590 -6.77 28.36 3.17
N VAL A 591 -7.23 27.80 4.28
CA VAL A 591 -7.02 26.39 4.64
C VAL A 591 -8.40 25.77 4.91
N SER A 592 -8.86 24.92 4.01
CA SER A 592 -10.02 24.08 4.25
C SER A 592 -9.59 22.86 5.08
N VAL A 593 -10.40 22.44 6.05
CA VAL A 593 -10.16 21.33 6.97
C VAL A 593 -11.42 20.46 6.99
N PHE A 594 -11.30 19.17 6.68
CA PHE A 594 -12.44 18.24 6.66
C PHE A 594 -12.65 17.53 8.01
N GLN A 595 -13.90 17.16 8.29
CA GLN A 595 -14.40 16.86 9.65
C GLN A 595 -13.82 15.62 10.34
N SER A 596 -13.30 14.62 9.62
CA SER A 596 -13.06 13.30 10.20
C SER A 596 -11.75 13.16 11.01
N ASP A 597 -10.70 13.94 10.71
CA ASP A 597 -9.33 13.56 11.14
C ASP A 597 -8.46 14.72 11.68
N PHE A 598 -9.04 15.63 12.50
CA PHE A 598 -8.33 16.82 12.97
C PHE A 598 -6.99 16.55 13.67
N LEU A 599 -6.93 15.52 14.53
CA LEU A 599 -5.73 15.21 15.33
C LEU A 599 -4.64 14.48 14.52
N GLU A 600 -5.03 13.59 13.61
CA GLU A 600 -4.09 12.73 12.87
C GLU A 600 -3.52 13.42 11.62
N THR A 601 -4.32 14.24 10.92
CA THR A 601 -3.92 14.83 9.64
C THR A 601 -3.82 16.35 9.68
N THR A 602 -4.79 17.02 10.31
CA THR A 602 -4.90 18.49 10.24
C THR A 602 -3.93 19.20 11.16
N LYS A 603 -3.82 18.74 12.40
CA LYS A 603 -2.96 19.36 13.40
C LYS A 603 -1.47 19.34 12.98
N PRO A 604 -0.86 18.21 12.54
CA PRO A 604 0.54 18.20 12.11
C PRO A 604 0.79 19.13 10.92
N PHE A 605 -0.15 19.21 9.98
CA PHE A 605 -0.06 20.13 8.83
C PHE A 605 -0.09 21.59 9.26
N LEU A 606 -1.06 21.98 10.11
CA LEU A 606 -1.14 23.35 10.62
C LEU A 606 0.08 23.71 11.48
N ASP A 607 0.63 22.75 12.24
CA ASP A 607 1.82 22.95 13.09
C ASP A 607 3.04 23.28 12.23
N LEU A 608 3.13 22.70 11.03
CA LEU A 608 4.16 23.05 10.05
C LEU A 608 3.88 24.39 9.37
N LEU A 609 2.66 24.59 8.89
CA LEU A 609 2.29 25.79 8.13
C LEU A 609 2.49 27.07 8.95
N LEU A 610 2.17 27.02 10.24
CA LEU A 610 2.26 28.18 11.14
C LEU A 610 3.69 28.45 11.63
N GLN A 611 4.68 27.59 11.35
CA GLN A 611 6.09 27.88 11.62
C GLN A 611 6.66 28.94 10.67
N ASP A 612 6.22 28.94 9.41
CA ASP A 612 6.78 29.77 8.34
C ASP A 612 6.00 31.07 8.11
N VAL A 613 5.01 31.33 8.96
CA VAL A 613 4.09 32.47 8.84
C VAL A 613 4.41 33.49 9.93
N SER A 614 4.33 34.79 9.60
CA SER A 614 4.62 35.87 10.55
C SER A 614 3.77 35.75 11.82
N LYS A 615 4.37 36.01 13.00
CA LYS A 615 3.67 36.01 14.31
C LYS A 615 2.56 37.06 14.41
N ASP A 616 2.53 38.03 13.49
CA ASP A 616 1.48 39.04 13.40
C ASP A 616 0.32 38.63 12.47
N THR A 617 0.38 37.43 11.90
CA THR A 617 -0.67 36.90 11.04
C THR A 617 -1.94 36.65 11.83
N LYS A 618 -3.06 37.20 11.33
CA LYS A 618 -4.37 37.03 11.94
C LYS A 618 -4.96 35.67 11.55
N ILE A 619 -5.32 34.84 12.53
CA ILE A 619 -6.09 33.61 12.27
C ILE A 619 -7.58 33.93 12.35
N ILE A 620 -8.30 33.55 11.29
CA ILE A 620 -9.74 33.70 11.14
C ILE A 620 -10.33 32.31 10.98
N LEU A 621 -11.28 31.96 11.86
CA LEU A 621 -12.00 30.69 11.83
C LEU A 621 -13.39 30.95 11.25
N SER A 622 -13.65 30.37 10.07
CA SER A 622 -14.93 30.40 9.36
C SER A 622 -15.58 29.02 9.47
N THR A 623 -16.17 28.72 10.64
CA THR A 623 -16.64 27.35 10.97
C THR A 623 -18.10 27.34 11.39
N ASN A 624 -18.72 26.16 11.29
CA ASN A 624 -19.93 25.86 12.06
C ASN A 624 -19.58 25.57 13.53
N ASN A 625 -20.56 25.59 14.43
CA ASN A 625 -20.34 25.53 15.88
C ASN A 625 -19.54 24.31 16.35
N GLU A 626 -19.67 23.15 15.67
CA GLU A 626 -19.07 21.88 16.10
C GLU A 626 -17.54 21.83 16.01
N PHE A 627 -16.91 22.59 15.09
CA PHE A 627 -15.44 22.63 14.90
C PHE A 627 -14.76 23.83 15.59
N SER A 628 -15.55 24.76 16.13
CA SER A 628 -15.03 26.01 16.68
C SER A 628 -14.09 25.77 17.85
N ILE A 629 -14.38 24.81 18.74
CA ILE A 629 -13.65 24.60 19.99
C ILE A 629 -12.24 24.01 19.77
N PRO A 630 -12.06 22.88 19.04
CA PRO A 630 -10.73 22.30 18.81
C PRO A 630 -9.80 23.25 18.05
N LEU A 631 -10.31 23.89 16.98
CA LEU A 631 -9.53 24.84 16.18
C LEU A 631 -9.20 26.11 16.94
N THR A 632 -10.11 26.62 17.78
CA THR A 632 -9.85 27.80 18.62
C THR A 632 -8.76 27.52 19.64
N LYS A 633 -8.85 26.37 20.33
CA LYS A 633 -7.83 25.95 21.31
C LYS A 633 -6.46 25.76 20.65
N TYR A 634 -6.45 25.19 19.45
CA TYR A 634 -5.24 25.01 18.66
C TYR A 634 -4.63 26.36 18.21
N ALA A 635 -5.42 27.25 17.59
CA ALA A 635 -4.96 28.56 17.12
C ALA A 635 -4.44 29.45 18.27
N LEU A 636 -5.10 29.42 19.44
CA LEU A 636 -4.64 30.09 20.66
C LEU A 636 -3.27 29.60 21.11
N ASN A 637 -3.03 28.27 21.08
CA ASN A 637 -1.76 27.68 21.49
C ASN A 637 -0.61 28.07 20.56
N VAL A 638 -0.87 28.17 19.24
CA VAL A 638 0.17 28.44 18.24
C VAL A 638 0.50 29.93 18.14
N THR A 639 -0.51 30.80 18.07
CA THR A 639 -0.29 32.24 17.83
C THR A 639 -0.20 33.08 19.10
N ARG A 640 -0.56 32.52 20.25
CA ARG A 640 -0.72 33.24 21.54
C ARG A 640 -1.72 34.41 21.46
N LYS A 641 -2.51 34.49 20.39
CA LYS A 641 -3.58 35.48 20.18
C LYS A 641 -4.90 34.72 19.94
N PRO A 642 -6.04 35.22 20.44
CA PRO A 642 -7.32 34.60 20.16
C PRO A 642 -7.66 34.73 18.66
N PRO A 643 -8.11 33.65 18.00
CA PRO A 643 -8.56 33.74 16.62
C PRO A 643 -9.86 34.55 16.54
N THR A 644 -10.10 35.17 15.38
CA THR A 644 -11.41 35.78 15.09
C THR A 644 -12.34 34.69 14.57
N ILE A 645 -13.47 34.48 15.25
CA ILE A 645 -14.44 33.43 14.88
C ILE A 645 -15.63 34.07 14.19
N HIS A 646 -15.98 33.56 13.02
CA HIS A 646 -17.19 33.92 12.29
C HIS A 646 -18.04 32.67 12.08
N THR A 647 -19.30 32.76 12.48
CA THR A 647 -20.32 31.74 12.23
C THR A 647 -21.26 32.21 11.13
N PRO A 648 -21.65 31.34 10.19
CA PRO A 648 -22.62 31.69 9.17
C PRO A 648 -23.99 31.97 9.82
N PHE A 649 -24.75 32.87 9.20
CA PHE A 649 -26.14 33.18 9.58
C PHE A 649 -27.08 32.02 9.20
N SER A 650 -26.78 31.31 8.10
CA SER A 650 -27.45 30.08 7.68
C SER A 650 -26.57 28.84 7.92
N GLN A 651 -26.82 27.74 7.20
CA GLN A 651 -26.03 26.51 7.31
C GLN A 651 -24.59 26.64 6.79
N SER A 652 -24.28 27.65 5.97
CA SER A 652 -22.93 27.91 5.42
C SER A 652 -22.78 29.34 4.91
N PHE A 653 -21.55 29.86 4.81
CA PHE A 653 -21.26 31.15 4.17
C PHE A 653 -21.55 31.13 2.66
N SER A 654 -21.46 29.97 2.01
CA SER A 654 -21.95 29.78 0.63
C SER A 654 -23.45 30.07 0.51
N ASN A 655 -24.24 29.61 1.48
CA ASN A 655 -25.67 29.94 1.53
C ASN A 655 -25.90 31.40 1.91
N ASP A 656 -25.11 31.96 2.82
CA ASP A 656 -25.20 33.39 3.20
C ASP A 656 -24.89 34.32 2.03
N LEU A 657 -23.93 33.98 1.18
CA LEU A 657 -23.60 34.74 -0.03
C LEU A 657 -24.74 34.66 -1.06
N ARG A 658 -25.40 33.51 -1.18
CA ARG A 658 -26.60 33.39 -2.01
C ARG A 658 -27.77 34.20 -1.42
N LEU A 659 -27.95 34.16 -0.10
CA LEU A 659 -28.98 34.92 0.61
C LEU A 659 -28.77 36.42 0.45
N SER A 660 -27.55 36.93 0.63
CA SER A 660 -27.25 38.36 0.48
C SER A 660 -27.57 38.88 -0.92
N LYS A 661 -27.28 38.08 -1.96
CA LYS A 661 -27.68 38.37 -3.35
C LYS A 661 -29.20 38.34 -3.53
N LEU A 662 -29.90 37.32 -3.03
CA LEU A 662 -31.36 37.22 -3.16
C LEU A 662 -32.07 38.36 -2.41
N LEU A 663 -31.53 38.78 -1.28
CA LEU A 663 -32.07 39.83 -0.42
C LEU A 663 -31.61 41.23 -0.84
N ASN A 664 -30.65 41.35 -1.77
CA ASN A 664 -29.98 42.59 -2.16
C ASN A 664 -29.39 43.35 -0.95
N THR A 665 -28.75 42.63 -0.02
CA THR A 665 -28.12 43.23 1.16
C THR A 665 -26.60 43.08 1.12
N LYS A 666 -25.89 44.04 1.72
CA LYS A 666 -24.43 43.97 1.89
C LYS A 666 -24.02 43.25 3.18
N THR A 667 -24.89 43.23 4.18
CA THR A 667 -24.70 42.57 5.47
C THR A 667 -25.86 41.61 5.71
N LEU A 668 -25.56 40.46 6.32
CA LEU A 668 -26.55 39.42 6.63
C LEU A 668 -26.58 39.19 8.14
N ASN A 669 -27.61 39.73 8.79
CA ASN A 669 -27.91 39.56 10.20
C ASN A 669 -29.43 39.50 10.38
N GLU A 670 -29.90 39.20 11.60
CA GLU A 670 -31.33 38.98 11.85
C GLU A 670 -32.19 40.20 11.48
N GLU A 671 -31.72 41.41 11.75
CA GLU A 671 -32.43 42.65 11.49
C GLU A 671 -32.51 42.98 9.98
N SER A 672 -31.38 42.90 9.28
CA SER A 672 -31.32 43.10 7.82
C SER A 672 -32.10 42.03 7.07
N PHE A 673 -32.06 40.78 7.54
CA PHE A 673 -32.86 39.68 7.00
C PHE A 673 -34.35 39.95 7.15
N LYS A 674 -34.82 40.26 8.38
CA LYS A 674 -36.23 40.61 8.64
C LYS A 674 -36.69 41.78 7.78
N THR A 675 -35.87 42.83 7.69
CA THR A 675 -36.17 44.03 6.90
C THR A 675 -36.31 43.71 5.41
N ALA A 676 -35.38 42.95 4.85
CA ALA A 676 -35.41 42.58 3.43
C ALA A 676 -36.56 41.61 3.09
N ILE A 677 -36.87 40.67 3.98
CA ILE A 677 -38.02 39.77 3.83
C ILE A 677 -39.33 40.56 3.88
N ASN A 678 -39.49 41.44 4.86
CA ASN A 678 -40.67 42.29 4.98
C ASN A 678 -40.85 43.20 3.76
N ALA A 679 -39.75 43.74 3.20
CA ALA A 679 -39.80 44.52 1.96
C ALA A 679 -40.30 43.68 0.77
N LYS A 680 -39.82 42.44 0.61
CA LYS A 680 -40.28 41.51 -0.44
C LYS A 680 -41.74 41.08 -0.26
N ILE A 681 -42.19 40.87 0.98
CA ILE A 681 -43.60 40.59 1.28
C ILE A 681 -44.48 41.81 0.96
N GLY A 682 -44.02 43.00 1.32
CA GLY A 682 -44.70 44.25 0.96
C GLY A 682 -44.86 44.43 -0.55
N ILE A 683 -43.93 43.90 -1.37
CA ILE A 683 -44.07 43.87 -2.83
C ILE A 683 -45.22 42.93 -3.26
N LEU A 684 -45.34 41.74 -2.67
CA LEU A 684 -46.43 40.81 -2.98
C LEU A 684 -47.82 41.38 -2.65
N GLN A 685 -47.89 42.20 -1.59
CA GLN A 685 -49.11 42.86 -1.12
C GLN A 685 -49.51 44.10 -1.94
N LYS A 686 -48.57 44.72 -2.67
CA LYS A 686 -48.85 45.90 -3.51
C LYS A 686 -49.53 45.52 -4.83
N PRO A 687 -50.35 46.42 -5.42
CA PRO A 687 -50.82 46.27 -6.79
C PRO A 687 -49.62 46.46 -7.75
N CYS A 688 -49.06 45.35 -8.24
CA CYS A 688 -47.95 45.33 -9.18
C CYS A 688 -48.09 44.14 -10.16
N ASN A 689 -47.39 44.22 -11.30
CA ASN A 689 -47.46 43.24 -12.40
C ASN A 689 -47.25 41.80 -11.90
N SER A 690 -48.08 40.87 -12.38
CA SER A 690 -48.02 39.43 -12.07
C SER A 690 -46.65 38.80 -12.33
N ALA A 691 -45.91 39.24 -13.35
CA ALA A 691 -44.56 38.75 -13.63
C ALA A 691 -43.57 39.14 -12.50
N PHE A 692 -43.69 40.35 -11.96
CA PHE A 692 -42.86 40.83 -10.85
C PHE A 692 -43.20 40.14 -9.53
N LYS A 693 -44.50 39.86 -9.30
CA LYS A 693 -44.96 39.02 -8.18
C LYS A 693 -44.42 37.60 -8.28
N GLN A 694 -44.46 37.00 -9.46
CA GLN A 694 -43.92 35.64 -9.69
C GLN A 694 -42.41 35.58 -9.45
N GLN A 695 -41.65 36.59 -9.92
CA GLN A 695 -40.21 36.67 -9.68
C GLN A 695 -39.88 36.84 -8.18
N THR A 696 -40.65 37.67 -7.48
CA THR A 696 -40.53 37.88 -6.03
C THR A 696 -40.83 36.60 -5.25
N LEU A 697 -41.85 35.85 -5.68
CA LEU A 697 -42.26 34.58 -5.08
C LEU A 697 -41.22 33.47 -5.30
N ASN A 698 -40.67 33.37 -6.51
CA ASN A 698 -39.56 32.46 -6.81
C ASN A 698 -38.34 32.78 -5.93
N THR A 699 -38.05 34.06 -5.71
CA THR A 699 -36.97 34.52 -4.83
C THR A 699 -37.21 34.09 -3.37
N LEU A 700 -38.43 34.24 -2.86
CA LEU A 700 -38.80 33.84 -1.49
C LEU A 700 -38.76 32.32 -1.30
N ASN A 701 -39.17 31.54 -2.31
CA ASN A 701 -39.05 30.08 -2.29
C ASN A 701 -37.59 29.62 -2.31
N GLN A 702 -36.70 30.35 -2.99
CA GLN A 702 -35.26 30.07 -2.96
C GLN A 702 -34.66 30.40 -1.59
N ILE A 703 -35.10 31.50 -0.95
CA ILE A 703 -34.67 31.86 0.40
C ILE A 703 -35.06 30.78 1.41
N ASP A 704 -36.30 30.26 1.36
CA ASP A 704 -36.77 29.21 2.28
C ASP A 704 -35.96 27.90 2.21
N ARG A 705 -35.39 27.61 1.03
CA ARG A 705 -34.49 26.45 0.84
C ARG A 705 -33.11 26.66 1.46
N LEU A 706 -32.66 27.91 1.60
CA LEU A 706 -31.34 28.26 2.13
C LEU A 706 -31.39 28.49 3.65
N ILE A 707 -32.50 29.02 4.14
CA ILE A 707 -32.77 29.23 5.56
C ILE A 707 -34.27 29.04 5.81
N ALA A 708 -34.62 28.10 6.68
CA ALA A 708 -36.02 27.74 6.91
C ALA A 708 -36.80 28.94 7.46
N LEU A 709 -37.81 29.38 6.72
CA LEU A 709 -38.67 30.47 7.14
C LEU A 709 -39.64 29.99 8.25
N PRO A 710 -40.03 30.87 9.18
CA PRO A 710 -41.01 30.53 10.21
C PRO A 710 -42.33 30.03 9.60
N PHE A 711 -42.98 29.09 10.28
CA PHE A 711 -44.21 28.42 9.82
C PHE A 711 -45.30 29.39 9.33
N ASN A 712 -45.50 30.50 10.04
CA ASN A 712 -46.50 31.51 9.67
C ASN A 712 -46.19 32.18 8.32
N PHE A 713 -44.91 32.36 7.97
CA PHE A 713 -44.50 32.89 6.66
C PHE A 713 -44.70 31.87 5.54
N LYS A 714 -44.43 30.59 5.81
CA LYS A 714 -44.70 29.51 4.83
C LYS A 714 -46.18 29.46 4.46
N LYS A 715 -47.07 29.61 5.44
CA LYS A 715 -48.53 29.67 5.21
C LYS A 715 -48.93 30.85 4.32
N GLN A 716 -48.33 32.03 4.51
CA GLN A 716 -48.58 33.19 3.66
C GLN A 716 -48.06 32.99 2.23
N LEU A 717 -46.88 32.38 2.05
CA LEU A 717 -46.32 32.09 0.73
C LEU A 717 -47.18 31.11 -0.09
N VAL A 718 -47.74 30.09 0.57
CA VAL A 718 -48.69 29.15 -0.05
C VAL A 718 -49.95 29.90 -0.52
N ALA A 719 -50.52 30.77 0.33
CA ALA A 719 -51.68 31.57 -0.04
C ALA A 719 -51.40 32.53 -1.22
N PHE A 720 -50.20 33.11 -1.32
CA PHE A 720 -49.80 33.92 -2.48
C PHE A 720 -49.65 33.09 -3.77
N ASN A 721 -49.07 31.88 -3.68
CA ASN A 721 -48.96 30.94 -4.80
C ASN A 721 -50.35 30.54 -5.35
N GLU A 722 -51.29 30.23 -4.46
CA GLU A 722 -52.66 29.84 -4.83
C GLU A 722 -53.41 31.00 -5.52
N ASN A 723 -53.27 32.22 -5.00
CA ASN A 723 -53.89 33.41 -5.58
C ASN A 723 -53.35 33.81 -6.95
N LEU A 724 -52.05 33.58 -7.23
CA LEU A 724 -51.43 33.85 -8.54
C LEU A 724 -51.78 32.78 -9.60
N ASN A 725 -52.05 31.54 -9.17
CA ASN A 725 -52.39 30.42 -10.04
C ASN A 725 -53.90 30.34 -10.38
N ASN A 726 -54.76 31.01 -9.61
CA ASN A 726 -56.19 31.06 -9.88
C ASN A 726 -56.51 31.96 -11.10
N LYS A 727 -56.96 31.34 -12.21
CA LYS A 727 -57.32 32.02 -13.47
C LYS A 727 -58.37 33.13 -13.33
N GLN A 728 -59.20 33.13 -12.29
CA GLN A 728 -60.31 34.09 -12.12
C GLN A 728 -59.87 35.49 -11.65
N ASN A 729 -58.65 35.68 -11.13
CA ASN A 729 -58.19 36.98 -10.60
C ASN A 729 -57.33 37.82 -11.58
N ARG A 730 -57.17 37.41 -12.85
CA ARG A 730 -56.39 38.18 -13.85
C ARG A 730 -57.11 39.42 -14.41
N HIS A 731 -58.38 39.64 -14.05
CA HIS A 731 -59.18 40.79 -14.54
C HIS A 731 -59.51 41.85 -13.47
N ALA A 732 -59.01 41.71 -12.23
CA ALA A 732 -59.31 42.65 -11.14
C ALA A 732 -58.05 43.17 -10.38
N ILE A 733 -56.88 43.15 -11.03
CA ILE A 733 -55.66 43.89 -10.66
C ILE A 733 -55.24 44.66 -11.90
#